data_AF-A0A8H5EEU3-F1
#
_entry.id   AF-A0A8H5EEU3-F1
#
_cell.length_a   1.000
_cell.length_b   1.000
_cell.length_c   1.000
_cell.angle_alpha   90.00
_cell.angle_beta   90.00
_cell.angle_gamma   90.00
#
_symmetry.space_group_name_H-M   'P 1'
#
loop_
_entity.id
_entity.type
_entity.pdbx_description
1 polymer ?
#
loop_
_entity_poly.entity_id
_entity_poly.type
_entity_poly.pdbx_seq_one_letter_code
_entity_poly.pdbx_strand_id
1 'polypeptide(L)'
;MHSPSLMAVSPTLETYALVNKPLALAYRSCKILGYDRRPADENDSCTSIEAELGRRCFWACWISTCIVMQPEPYIESAWKEAAMLPLPCLVSGSFNQMMDKDWNSLPVRNSSENLYPPTTPGLLIKIIGIWAKVQLHCKAYANRAHDGLNSLRQLSQLATSLFDEAAEMRTSANQVDQTTENQMMLFLHDSVYHQSQITLHSMIVPLFSGIPADEKIDPETRRRAAQTVIYHADQFKCLLDPYLYDQQDVSRMPPLVGYGAFVVVIELPFNTSTKDSRLVTVQAILRLLDTIKAYWEALKYPAEVLRSALEAAHSALSKPPRLIDSGNHELLRYPNDNHQSSPIEILNTTMDLANGHVHSPIPDTNANDYAENTRPSNISHESNELDALPGDFSTSQMDEVLDFECVATFWEVHLSISSTLKLTINMAAQYRDIQTVDSESYPYIFEQNVSVPLGNGGVIRCNIYKPKVAAGDMRFPVIITYGPYGKDVPYKDFHPKSFSEIHPTHQTGHSAWETPTPQFWTSHGYIVIRADEIGIGQSPGVLNVTSADSIDGFRDLIEWAAEQDWSSGKVGLLGVSYYAAAQWHVASLRPKGLAAIVPWEGFSDLYRESLRHGGILSNKFLSFWYSRQVATNQYGLPGRKARNWGPDTVEGDLSPEELDANRHKAVYHERRFRDDKDLACVNFNIEDVTVPLLSVANLGGNSLHLRGNVLGYLWAGSKFKYLRFIVGRHDLPFYYPEEVQVQKSFLDAWLKGDDREGWTKKGAISPVDLVLRKGNVGYNDPLAEKRFLRRKENEWPIARTQYTRFHLTPESTLQQDQPKAQLPSKKTYNALGKGEPTDILTFTSAPFESETEITGHIVAHLNVSCSRDCWGNSPSDLDLFLSLRLLSPSGDEILYTGSLGEPVPLTKGWLRVSLRKVNTQHPHHRSWLPYREFCSTDVQPVIPNDVYPVDVEIWPTNVVIEPGCRLVLEVSSGDTQGAGLWCHDDPIDRSEYVFKGQNHVHFGNHYVNYVELPVIPAN
;
A
#
# COMPACT_ATOMS: atom_id res chain seq x y z
N MET A 1 -36.41 -1.18 -5.05
CA MET A 1 -36.22 -0.58 -3.71
C MET A 1 -34.96 0.26 -3.80
N HIS A 2 -34.99 1.51 -3.35
CA HIS A 2 -34.04 2.54 -3.80
C HIS A 2 -32.78 2.69 -2.90
N SER A 3 -31.63 2.67 -3.56
CA SER A 3 -30.31 3.32 -3.33
C SER A 3 -30.30 4.71 -2.63
N PRO A 4 -29.12 5.32 -2.31
CA PRO A 4 -27.89 4.79 -1.66
C PRO A 4 -27.13 5.87 -0.79
N SER A 5 -25.83 5.62 -0.47
CA SER A 5 -24.73 6.57 -0.15
C SER A 5 -24.81 7.45 1.13
N LEU A 6 -23.72 7.99 1.74
CA LEU A 6 -22.26 7.93 1.52
C LEU A 6 -21.52 7.54 2.83
N MET A 7 -20.47 6.70 2.77
CA MET A 7 -19.32 6.72 3.70
C MET A 7 -18.13 5.90 3.14
N ALA A 8 -17.13 6.58 2.60
CA ALA A 8 -15.77 6.07 2.38
C ALA A 8 -14.80 7.27 2.42
N VAL A 9 -13.72 7.18 3.20
CA VAL A 9 -12.81 8.31 3.50
C VAL A 9 -11.35 7.88 3.32
N SER A 10 -10.55 8.81 2.78
CA SER A 10 -9.13 8.72 2.37
C SER A 10 -8.15 8.10 3.40
N PRO A 11 -7.00 7.51 2.97
CA PRO A 11 -6.14 6.66 3.82
C PRO A 11 -5.16 7.41 4.71
N THR A 12 -5.24 8.75 4.81
CA THR A 12 -4.64 9.45 5.96
C THR A 12 -5.11 8.82 7.28
N LEU A 13 -6.33 8.28 7.29
CA LEU A 13 -6.95 7.52 8.37
C LEU A 13 -6.25 6.18 8.70
N GLU A 14 -5.55 5.52 7.77
CA GLU A 14 -4.86 4.24 8.04
C GLU A 14 -3.53 4.43 8.76
N THR A 15 -2.79 5.50 8.45
CA THR A 15 -1.61 5.92 9.24
C THR A 15 -2.03 6.24 10.67
N TYR A 16 -3.18 6.91 10.87
CA TYR A 16 -3.77 7.07 12.20
C TYR A 16 -4.26 5.75 12.82
N ALA A 17 -4.80 4.81 12.04
CA ALA A 17 -5.25 3.50 12.55
C ALA A 17 -4.09 2.63 13.08
N LEU A 18 -2.87 2.79 12.54
CA LEU A 18 -1.66 2.16 13.08
C LEU A 18 -1.22 2.79 14.41
N VAL A 19 -1.35 4.12 14.56
CA VAL A 19 -1.07 4.84 15.82
C VAL A 19 -2.13 4.57 16.91
N ASN A 20 -3.39 4.32 16.52
CA ASN A 20 -4.52 4.18 17.45
C ASN A 20 -4.71 2.77 18.02
N LYS A 21 -4.25 1.72 17.33
CA LYS A 21 -4.31 0.34 17.86
C LYS A 21 -3.58 0.21 19.23
N PRO A 22 -2.36 0.73 19.42
CA PRO A 22 -1.70 0.78 20.73
C PRO A 22 -2.45 1.57 21.80
N LEU A 23 -3.06 2.71 21.46
CA LEU A 23 -3.77 3.57 22.43
C LEU A 23 -5.08 2.93 22.91
N ALA A 24 -5.87 2.37 22.00
CA ALA A 24 -7.06 1.59 22.34
C ALA A 24 -6.70 0.35 23.19
N LEU A 25 -5.57 -0.31 22.87
CA LEU A 25 -5.05 -1.43 23.66
C LEU A 25 -4.63 -0.99 25.07
N ALA A 26 -3.95 0.16 25.22
CA ALA A 26 -3.54 0.70 26.52
C ALA A 26 -4.76 1.06 27.39
N TYR A 27 -5.75 1.75 26.82
CA TYR A 27 -7.00 2.07 27.52
C TYR A 27 -7.78 0.81 27.96
N ARG A 28 -7.91 -0.19 27.08
CA ARG A 28 -8.55 -1.47 27.41
C ARG A 28 -7.72 -2.27 28.43
N SER A 29 -6.39 -2.19 28.38
CA SER A 29 -5.50 -2.82 29.36
C SER A 29 -5.68 -2.21 30.76
N CYS A 30 -5.82 -0.89 30.88
CA CYS A 30 -6.14 -0.24 32.15
C CYS A 30 -7.45 -0.77 32.77
N LYS A 31 -8.48 -1.03 31.95
CA LYS A 31 -9.74 -1.65 32.42
C LYS A 31 -9.56 -3.11 32.83
N ILE A 32 -8.80 -3.90 32.07
CA ILE A 32 -8.48 -5.30 32.42
C ILE A 32 -7.70 -5.39 33.75
N LEU A 33 -6.77 -4.45 33.98
CA LEU A 33 -6.02 -4.33 35.22
C LEU A 33 -6.85 -3.74 36.38
N GLY A 34 -8.09 -3.28 36.12
CA GLY A 34 -8.99 -2.73 37.12
C GLY A 34 -8.64 -1.32 37.60
N TYR A 35 -7.93 -0.54 36.80
CA TYR A 35 -7.61 0.87 37.11
C TYR A 35 -8.83 1.81 36.99
N ASP A 36 -9.94 1.32 36.44
CA ASP A 36 -11.26 1.99 36.40
C ASP A 36 -12.22 1.51 37.52
N ARG A 37 -11.73 0.73 38.49
CA ARG A 37 -12.55 0.23 39.61
C ARG A 37 -13.20 1.39 40.37
N ARG A 38 -14.53 1.31 40.49
CA ARG A 38 -15.30 2.18 41.40
C ARG A 38 -14.93 1.85 42.85
N PRO A 39 -14.87 2.83 43.76
CA PRO A 39 -14.79 2.56 45.18
C PRO A 39 -15.99 1.70 45.60
N ALA A 40 -15.73 0.47 46.05
CA ALA A 40 -16.75 -0.41 46.61
C ALA A 40 -16.76 -0.22 48.14
N ASP A 41 -17.83 0.39 48.63
CA ASP A 41 -18.32 0.49 50.01
C ASP A 41 -17.32 0.35 51.19
N GLU A 42 -17.13 1.50 51.84
CA GLU A 42 -16.96 1.72 53.29
C GLU A 42 -15.74 1.18 54.07
N ASN A 43 -14.87 0.31 53.55
CA ASN A 43 -13.66 -0.11 54.32
C ASN A 43 -12.34 -0.21 53.56
N ASP A 44 -12.33 -0.05 52.24
CA ASP A 44 -11.08 -0.14 51.47
C ASP A 44 -10.33 1.20 51.45
N SER A 45 -9.00 1.18 51.66
CA SER A 45 -8.17 2.38 51.73
C SER A 45 -7.88 2.93 50.32
N CYS A 46 -8.92 3.50 49.70
CA CYS A 46 -8.86 4.12 48.37
C CYS A 46 -7.91 5.34 48.30
N THR A 47 -7.34 5.74 49.43
CA THR A 47 -6.29 6.75 49.61
C THR A 47 -4.86 6.20 49.47
N SER A 48 -4.67 4.95 49.04
CA SER A 48 -3.32 4.44 48.75
C SER A 48 -2.72 5.13 47.51
N ILE A 49 -1.43 5.44 47.57
CA ILE A 49 -0.69 6.05 46.45
C ILE A 49 -0.78 5.19 45.17
N GLU A 50 -0.83 3.87 45.32
CA GLU A 50 -0.96 2.90 44.23
C GLU A 50 -2.33 2.99 43.53
N ALA A 51 -3.41 3.14 44.29
CA ALA A 51 -4.76 3.32 43.72
C ALA A 51 -4.88 4.64 42.93
N GLU A 52 -4.27 5.73 43.42
CA GLU A 52 -4.25 7.00 42.71
C GLU A 52 -3.33 6.99 41.48
N LEU A 53 -2.19 6.29 41.52
CA LEU A 53 -1.35 6.08 40.34
C LEU A 53 -2.07 5.27 39.26
N GLY A 54 -2.80 4.21 39.65
CA GLY A 54 -3.65 3.45 38.73
C GLY A 54 -4.74 4.32 38.09
N ARG A 55 -5.46 5.12 38.91
CA ARG A 55 -6.49 6.07 38.43
C ARG A 55 -5.93 7.09 37.44
N ARG A 56 -4.76 7.66 37.73
CA ARG A 56 -4.06 8.61 36.83
C ARG A 56 -3.63 7.93 35.53
N CYS A 57 -3.17 6.68 35.58
CA CYS A 57 -2.83 5.88 34.40
C CYS A 57 -4.06 5.63 33.50
N PHE A 58 -5.21 5.28 34.11
CA PHE A 58 -6.48 5.16 33.38
C PHE A 58 -6.87 6.47 32.68
N TRP A 59 -6.88 7.59 33.41
CA TRP A 59 -7.28 8.89 32.84
C TRP A 59 -6.29 9.39 31.79
N ALA A 60 -4.99 9.11 31.91
CA ALA A 60 -4.01 9.40 30.86
C ALA A 60 -4.34 8.64 29.56
N CYS A 61 -4.59 7.33 29.64
CA CYS A 61 -4.98 6.54 28.46
C CYS A 61 -6.33 6.97 27.87
N TRP A 62 -7.26 7.42 28.71
CA TRP A 62 -8.54 7.98 28.28
C TRP A 62 -8.36 9.32 27.54
N ILE A 63 -7.55 10.24 28.08
CA ILE A 63 -7.19 11.51 27.41
C ILE A 63 -6.57 11.23 26.04
N SER A 64 -5.61 10.31 25.95
CA SER A 64 -5.01 9.91 24.66
C SER A 64 -6.02 9.34 23.66
N THR A 65 -7.11 8.73 24.13
CA THR A 65 -8.21 8.24 23.27
C THR A 65 -9.14 9.38 22.83
N CYS A 66 -9.41 10.35 23.71
CA CYS A 66 -10.29 11.50 23.42
C CYS A 66 -9.64 12.55 22.50
N ILE A 67 -8.31 12.66 22.51
CA ILE A 67 -7.54 13.61 21.70
C ILE A 67 -7.46 13.18 20.22
N VAL A 68 -7.54 11.89 19.90
CA VAL A 68 -7.44 11.42 18.51
C VAL A 68 -8.82 11.28 17.88
N MET A 69 -9.02 11.89 16.70
CA MET A 69 -10.32 12.01 16.02
C MET A 69 -10.93 10.69 15.49
N GLN A 70 -10.29 9.54 15.69
CA GLN A 70 -10.69 8.24 15.14
C GLN A 70 -10.24 7.06 16.04
N PRO A 71 -10.98 5.93 16.07
CA PRO A 71 -12.25 5.68 15.39
C PRO A 71 -13.42 6.29 16.16
N GLU A 72 -14.33 6.94 15.43
CA GLU A 72 -15.48 7.67 15.96
C GLU A 72 -16.33 6.95 17.02
N PRO A 73 -16.68 5.64 16.89
CA PRO A 73 -17.46 4.93 17.90
C PRO A 73 -16.78 4.86 19.28
N TYR A 74 -15.44 4.94 19.35
CA TYR A 74 -14.74 4.98 20.63
C TYR A 74 -14.93 6.33 21.31
N ILE A 75 -14.86 7.43 20.57
CA ILE A 75 -15.10 8.79 21.11
C ILE A 75 -16.56 8.91 21.58
N GLU A 76 -17.53 8.43 20.79
CA GLU A 76 -18.96 8.40 21.16
C GLU A 76 -19.28 7.56 22.42
N SER A 77 -18.40 6.61 22.73
CA SER A 77 -18.47 5.77 23.93
C SER A 77 -17.68 6.36 25.11
N ALA A 78 -16.67 7.19 24.86
CA ALA A 78 -15.62 7.52 25.82
C ALA A 78 -16.14 8.19 27.10
N TRP A 79 -17.09 9.13 26.99
CA TRP A 79 -17.71 9.75 28.18
C TRP A 79 -18.67 8.80 28.89
N LYS A 80 -19.45 8.00 28.15
CA LYS A 80 -20.37 6.99 28.74
C LYS A 80 -19.60 5.92 29.50
N GLU A 81 -18.43 5.56 29.01
CA GLU A 81 -17.50 4.60 29.60
C GLU A 81 -16.69 5.13 30.80
N ALA A 82 -16.54 6.45 30.92
CA ALA A 82 -15.83 7.12 32.01
C ALA A 82 -16.76 7.82 33.03
N ALA A 83 -18.05 7.92 32.73
CA ALA A 83 -19.05 8.51 33.61
C ALA A 83 -19.12 7.78 34.97
N MET A 84 -19.36 8.55 36.02
CA MET A 84 -19.38 8.15 37.43
C MET A 84 -18.04 7.60 37.97
N LEU A 85 -16.93 7.73 37.23
CA LEU A 85 -15.59 7.47 37.76
C LEU A 85 -15.07 8.73 38.49
N PRO A 86 -14.46 8.60 39.68
CA PRO A 86 -13.90 9.75 40.38
C PRO A 86 -12.71 10.34 39.60
N LEU A 87 -12.67 11.67 39.50
CA LEU A 87 -11.55 12.41 38.94
C LEU A 87 -10.30 12.28 39.84
N PRO A 88 -9.07 12.43 39.31
CA PRO A 88 -7.84 12.36 40.11
C PRO A 88 -7.80 13.46 41.18
N CYS A 89 -7.18 13.15 42.32
CA CYS A 89 -7.04 14.11 43.42
C CYS A 89 -5.57 14.36 43.78
N LEU A 90 -5.32 15.14 44.83
CA LEU A 90 -3.99 15.19 45.44
C LEU A 90 -3.68 13.83 46.08
N VAL A 91 -2.43 13.37 45.99
CA VAL A 91 -1.99 12.03 46.48
C VAL A 91 -2.20 11.85 47.99
N SER A 92 -2.38 12.95 48.73
CA SER A 92 -2.68 13.01 50.17
C SER A 92 -4.15 13.30 50.50
N GLY A 93 -5.05 13.39 49.51
CA GLY A 93 -6.43 13.86 49.65
C GLY A 93 -7.51 12.79 49.42
N SER A 94 -8.77 13.19 49.55
CA SER A 94 -9.96 12.36 49.25
C SER A 94 -10.66 12.84 47.97
N PHE A 95 -11.18 11.91 47.17
CA PHE A 95 -11.91 12.21 45.92
C PHE A 95 -13.21 12.97 46.20
N ASN A 96 -13.41 14.09 45.49
CA ASN A 96 -14.53 15.02 45.67
C ASN A 96 -15.46 15.14 44.46
N GLN A 97 -14.97 14.95 43.22
CA GLN A 97 -15.75 15.15 41.99
C GLN A 97 -15.69 13.97 41.00
N MET A 98 -16.76 13.81 40.22
CA MET A 98 -16.91 12.88 39.08
C MET A 98 -17.74 13.54 37.97
N MET A 99 -17.80 12.93 36.79
CA MET A 99 -18.64 13.42 35.68
C MET A 99 -19.85 12.50 35.47
N ASP A 100 -21.04 13.06 35.24
CA ASP A 100 -22.23 12.27 34.92
C ASP A 100 -22.23 11.76 33.46
N LYS A 101 -23.30 11.09 33.05
CA LYS A 101 -23.45 10.55 31.68
C LYS A 101 -23.56 11.62 30.60
N ASP A 102 -23.98 12.82 30.98
CA ASP A 102 -24.09 13.99 30.13
C ASP A 102 -22.89 14.93 30.30
N TRP A 103 -21.85 14.50 31.04
CA TRP A 103 -20.61 15.19 31.37
C TRP A 103 -20.79 16.49 32.17
N ASN A 104 -21.78 16.54 33.06
CA ASN A 104 -21.87 17.56 34.11
C ASN A 104 -21.06 17.13 35.34
N SER A 105 -20.52 18.09 36.08
CA SER A 105 -19.75 17.85 37.30
C SER A 105 -20.66 17.47 38.48
N LEU A 106 -20.42 16.32 39.12
CA LEU A 106 -21.12 15.84 40.31
C LEU A 106 -20.16 15.64 41.50
N PRO A 107 -20.61 15.86 42.74
CA PRO A 107 -19.86 15.49 43.94
C PRO A 107 -19.85 13.97 44.15
N VAL A 108 -18.76 13.43 44.71
CA VAL A 108 -18.61 11.99 44.99
C VAL A 108 -19.41 11.52 46.22
N ARG A 109 -19.90 12.44 47.07
CA ARG A 109 -20.69 12.13 48.28
C ARG A 109 -21.92 13.03 48.40
N ASN A 110 -23.03 12.47 48.89
CA ASN A 110 -24.25 13.20 49.29
C ASN A 110 -24.14 13.89 50.67
N SER A 111 -22.92 14.22 51.13
CA SER A 111 -22.69 14.83 52.45
C SER A 111 -22.56 16.36 52.33
N SER A 112 -23.41 17.09 53.04
CA SER A 112 -23.56 18.56 53.01
C SER A 112 -22.43 19.36 53.65
N GLU A 113 -21.24 18.78 53.85
CA GLU A 113 -20.13 19.42 54.56
C GLU A 113 -18.81 19.22 53.78
N ASN A 114 -18.15 20.34 53.49
CA ASN A 114 -16.83 20.48 52.85
C ASN A 114 -16.68 19.85 51.45
N LEU A 115 -17.23 20.53 50.43
CA LEU A 115 -16.69 20.42 49.07
C LEU A 115 -15.27 20.99 49.05
N TYR A 116 -14.27 20.13 48.91
CA TYR A 116 -12.94 20.56 48.45
C TYR A 116 -13.06 21.16 47.04
N PRO A 117 -12.25 22.17 46.69
CA PRO A 117 -12.21 22.69 45.32
C PRO A 117 -11.83 21.58 44.31
N PRO A 118 -12.13 21.75 43.02
CA PRO A 118 -11.61 20.87 41.98
C PRO A 118 -10.07 20.76 42.06
N THR A 119 -9.49 19.79 41.38
CA THR A 119 -8.02 19.65 41.26
C THR A 119 -7.56 19.99 39.85
N THR A 120 -6.31 20.43 39.68
CA THR A 120 -5.76 20.73 38.35
C THR A 120 -5.85 19.56 37.35
N PRO A 121 -5.51 18.30 37.74
CA PRO A 121 -5.75 17.14 36.85
C PRO A 121 -7.24 16.89 36.58
N GLY A 122 -8.11 17.14 37.58
CA GLY A 122 -9.56 17.00 37.44
C GLY A 122 -10.11 17.96 36.39
N LEU A 123 -9.79 19.26 36.48
CA LEU A 123 -10.20 20.30 35.52
C LEU A 123 -9.76 19.94 34.09
N LEU A 124 -8.51 19.51 33.92
CA LEU A 124 -7.98 19.07 32.62
C LEU A 124 -8.83 17.93 32.01
N ILE A 125 -9.24 16.94 32.81
CA ILE A 125 -10.12 15.86 32.33
C ILE A 125 -11.51 16.38 31.95
N LYS A 126 -12.07 17.32 32.74
CA LYS A 126 -13.38 17.92 32.42
C LYS A 126 -13.36 18.57 31.03
N ILE A 127 -12.38 19.44 30.75
CA ILE A 127 -12.30 20.18 29.48
C ILE A 127 -11.96 19.28 28.28
N ILE A 128 -11.11 18.26 28.44
CA ILE A 128 -10.83 17.27 27.38
C ILE A 128 -12.09 16.48 27.00
N GLY A 129 -12.97 16.18 27.95
CA GLY A 129 -14.27 15.58 27.63
C GLY A 129 -15.23 16.51 26.88
N ILE A 130 -15.13 17.83 27.07
CA ILE A 130 -15.85 18.80 26.23
C ILE A 130 -15.26 18.86 24.83
N TRP A 131 -13.93 18.89 24.71
CA TRP A 131 -13.25 18.82 23.41
C TRP A 131 -13.67 17.59 22.59
N ALA A 132 -13.75 16.41 23.23
CA ALA A 132 -14.26 15.20 22.58
C ALA A 132 -15.68 15.37 22.01
N LYS A 133 -16.58 16.07 22.74
CA LYS A 133 -17.92 16.41 22.25
C LYS A 133 -17.90 17.45 21.11
N VAL A 134 -17.01 18.44 21.18
CA VAL A 134 -16.82 19.44 20.10
C VAL A 134 -16.41 18.73 18.80
N GLN A 135 -15.41 17.85 18.84
CA GLN A 135 -14.96 17.07 17.67
C GLN A 135 -16.11 16.29 16.99
N LEU A 136 -16.97 15.65 17.78
CA LEU A 136 -18.14 14.94 17.25
C LEU A 136 -19.23 15.88 16.75
N HIS A 137 -19.45 17.01 17.41
CA HIS A 137 -20.40 18.02 16.97
C HIS A 137 -20.02 18.57 15.60
N CYS A 138 -18.73 18.89 15.37
CA CYS A 138 -18.21 19.34 14.08
C CYS A 138 -18.47 18.30 12.97
N LYS A 139 -18.19 17.02 13.22
CA LYS A 139 -18.46 15.92 12.27
C LYS A 139 -19.94 15.77 11.95
N ALA A 140 -20.82 15.83 12.96
CA ALA A 140 -22.26 15.70 12.78
C ALA A 140 -22.87 16.91 12.05
N TYR A 141 -22.35 18.11 12.28
CA TYR A 141 -22.86 19.38 11.75
C TYR A 141 -22.82 19.45 10.22
N ALA A 142 -21.79 18.88 9.59
CA ALA A 142 -21.67 18.78 8.14
C ALA A 142 -22.88 18.10 7.46
N ASN A 143 -23.65 17.29 8.21
CA ASN A 143 -24.84 16.59 7.73
C ASN A 143 -26.17 17.23 8.19
N ARG A 144 -26.17 18.21 9.11
CA ARG A 144 -27.39 18.80 9.72
C ARG A 144 -27.18 20.25 10.21
N ALA A 145 -27.13 21.22 9.30
CA ALA A 145 -26.88 22.63 9.64
C ALA A 145 -27.93 23.25 10.61
N HIS A 146 -29.22 22.89 10.47
CA HIS A 146 -30.30 23.63 11.14
C HIS A 146 -30.45 23.36 12.64
N ASP A 147 -30.27 22.11 13.10
CA ASP A 147 -30.44 21.73 14.51
C ASP A 147 -29.20 22.07 15.37
N GLY A 148 -28.05 22.33 14.73
CA GLY A 148 -26.76 22.42 15.41
C GLY A 148 -26.56 23.65 16.29
N LEU A 149 -27.21 24.79 15.99
CA LEU A 149 -26.96 26.07 16.66
C LEU A 149 -27.21 26.04 18.18
N ASN A 150 -28.21 25.28 18.64
CA ASN A 150 -28.51 25.14 20.06
C ASN A 150 -27.44 24.30 20.77
N SER A 151 -26.97 23.21 20.16
CA SER A 151 -25.90 22.38 20.70
C SER A 151 -24.55 23.10 20.70
N LEU A 152 -24.27 23.91 19.68
CA LEU A 152 -23.10 24.80 19.64
C LEU A 152 -23.10 25.76 20.83
N ARG A 153 -24.21 26.47 21.06
CA ARG A 153 -24.36 27.38 22.21
C ARG A 153 -24.19 26.65 23.55
N GLN A 154 -24.79 25.47 23.72
CA GLN A 154 -24.66 24.66 24.93
C GLN A 154 -23.22 24.20 25.18
N LEU A 155 -22.51 23.72 24.16
CA LEU A 155 -21.10 23.30 24.28
C LEU A 155 -20.17 24.49 24.56
N SER A 156 -20.40 25.63 23.91
CA SER A 156 -19.65 26.87 24.13
C SER A 156 -19.83 27.38 25.58
N GLN A 157 -21.07 27.43 26.09
CA GLN A 157 -21.34 27.80 27.49
C GLN A 157 -20.74 26.81 28.49
N LEU A 158 -20.83 25.51 28.23
CA LEU A 158 -20.26 24.48 29.10
C LEU A 158 -18.73 24.56 29.15
N ALA A 159 -18.07 24.78 28.01
CA ALA A 159 -16.63 25.04 27.96
C ALA A 159 -16.23 26.27 28.78
N THR A 160 -16.97 27.38 28.68
CA THR A 160 -16.73 28.60 29.47
C THR A 160 -16.91 28.36 30.97
N SER A 161 -17.97 27.64 31.38
CA SER A 161 -18.17 27.35 32.80
C SER A 161 -17.03 26.54 33.45
N LEU A 162 -16.40 25.63 32.70
CA LEU A 162 -15.24 24.87 33.17
C LEU A 162 -13.96 25.71 33.18
N PHE A 163 -13.80 26.61 32.21
CA PHE A 163 -12.71 27.59 32.20
C PHE A 163 -12.79 28.50 33.43
N ASP A 164 -13.98 29.01 33.74
CA ASP A 164 -14.21 29.88 34.89
C ASP A 164 -14.03 29.12 36.22
N GLU A 165 -14.37 27.82 36.30
CA GLU A 165 -14.05 26.95 37.46
C GLU A 165 -12.55 26.92 37.79
N ALA A 166 -11.68 27.17 36.80
CA ALA A 166 -10.22 27.24 36.98
C ALA A 166 -9.68 28.64 37.37
N ALA A 167 -10.52 29.67 37.48
CA ALA A 167 -10.07 31.06 37.68
C ALA A 167 -9.28 31.28 38.99
N GLU A 168 -9.69 30.65 40.09
CA GLU A 168 -8.98 30.73 41.37
C GLU A 168 -7.58 30.08 41.31
N MET A 169 -7.43 28.97 40.57
CA MET A 169 -6.12 28.31 40.42
C MET A 169 -5.14 29.09 39.55
N ARG A 170 -5.66 29.80 38.54
CA ARG A 170 -4.88 30.70 37.68
C ARG A 170 -4.40 31.94 38.44
N THR A 171 -5.11 32.33 39.50
CA THR A 171 -4.81 33.53 40.31
C THR A 171 -4.15 33.24 41.67
N SER A 172 -4.10 31.97 42.14
CA SER A 172 -3.50 31.57 43.42
C SER A 172 -1.97 31.62 43.44
N ALA A 173 -1.42 32.84 43.32
CA ALA A 173 0.00 33.12 43.34
C ALA A 173 0.60 33.10 44.76
N ASN A 174 0.78 31.90 45.32
CA ASN A 174 1.88 31.62 46.24
C ASN A 174 2.93 30.81 45.45
N GLN A 175 3.91 31.51 44.87
CA GLN A 175 4.87 31.01 43.87
C GLN A 175 5.85 29.92 44.36
N VAL A 176 5.61 29.31 45.52
CA VAL A 176 6.49 28.33 46.16
C VAL A 176 5.97 26.88 46.05
N ASP A 177 4.65 26.68 45.86
CA ASP A 177 4.01 25.34 45.94
C ASP A 177 3.35 24.84 44.64
N GLN A 178 3.29 25.63 43.56
CA GLN A 178 2.83 25.11 42.26
C GLN A 178 3.98 24.39 41.54
N THR A 179 3.90 23.05 41.48
CA THR A 179 4.81 22.24 40.66
C THR A 179 4.66 22.60 39.17
N THR A 180 5.74 22.45 38.41
CA THR A 180 5.74 22.67 36.94
C THR A 180 4.69 21.81 36.22
N GLU A 181 4.33 20.66 36.80
CA GLU A 181 3.26 19.78 36.31
C GLU A 181 1.88 20.47 36.34
N ASN A 182 1.54 21.16 37.45
CA ASN A 182 0.27 21.88 37.56
C ASN A 182 0.18 23.04 36.58
N GLN A 183 1.29 23.77 36.37
CA GLN A 183 1.35 24.84 35.39
C GLN A 183 1.13 24.31 33.96
N MET A 184 1.75 23.17 33.61
CA MET A 184 1.58 22.55 32.30
C MET A 184 0.17 22.00 32.07
N MET A 185 -0.48 21.47 33.11
CA MET A 185 -1.87 21.01 33.04
C MET A 185 -2.87 22.17 32.88
N LEU A 186 -2.66 23.31 33.57
CA LEU A 186 -3.46 24.53 33.37
C LEU A 186 -3.25 25.12 31.96
N PHE A 187 -2.01 25.16 31.48
CA PHE A 187 -1.70 25.61 30.12
C PHE A 187 -2.39 24.78 29.04
N LEU A 188 -2.39 23.45 29.18
CA LEU A 188 -3.14 22.56 28.29
C LEU A 188 -4.66 22.76 28.42
N HIS A 189 -5.17 22.91 29.63
CA HIS A 189 -6.60 23.14 29.89
C HIS A 189 -7.11 24.42 29.20
N ASP A 190 -6.40 25.54 29.38
CA ASP A 190 -6.76 26.83 28.81
C ASP A 190 -6.63 26.79 27.28
N SER A 191 -5.57 26.14 26.76
CA SER A 191 -5.41 25.88 25.33
C SER A 191 -6.63 25.15 24.74
N VAL A 192 -7.10 24.07 25.38
CA VAL A 192 -8.27 23.29 24.94
C VAL A 192 -9.56 24.13 24.97
N TYR A 193 -9.72 25.00 25.96
CA TYR A 193 -10.85 25.94 26.02
C TYR A 193 -10.87 26.89 24.81
N HIS A 194 -9.76 27.57 24.54
CA HIS A 194 -9.66 28.51 23.41
C HIS A 194 -9.82 27.78 22.06
N GLN A 195 -9.23 26.59 21.89
CA GLN A 195 -9.48 25.73 20.72
C GLN A 195 -10.96 25.37 20.55
N SER A 196 -11.66 25.05 21.65
CA SER A 196 -13.08 24.69 21.64
C SER A 196 -13.95 25.84 21.14
N GLN A 197 -13.67 27.07 21.58
CA GLN A 197 -14.42 28.26 21.14
C GLN A 197 -14.14 28.61 19.69
N ILE A 198 -12.88 28.63 19.26
CA ILE A 198 -12.50 28.82 17.85
C ILE A 198 -13.24 27.80 16.98
N THR A 199 -13.10 26.52 17.30
CA THR A 199 -13.66 25.42 16.51
C THR A 199 -15.19 25.50 16.42
N LEU A 200 -15.89 25.73 17.54
CA LEU A 200 -17.36 25.82 17.55
C LEU A 200 -17.87 27.02 16.74
N HIS A 201 -17.29 28.20 16.92
CA HIS A 201 -17.80 29.42 16.29
C HIS A 201 -17.39 29.54 14.81
N SER A 202 -16.24 28.99 14.40
CA SER A 202 -15.84 28.92 12.98
C SER A 202 -16.85 28.14 12.12
N MET A 203 -17.55 27.13 12.68
CA MET A 203 -18.55 26.30 11.97
C MET A 203 -19.71 27.08 11.34
N ILE A 204 -20.08 28.25 11.88
CA ILE A 204 -21.19 29.06 11.38
C ILE A 204 -20.75 30.32 10.62
N VAL A 205 -19.45 30.56 10.55
CA VAL A 205 -18.86 31.67 9.79
C VAL A 205 -18.35 31.11 8.46
N PRO A 206 -18.92 31.50 7.30
CA PRO A 206 -18.48 30.98 5.99
C PRO A 206 -17.01 31.27 5.68
N LEU A 207 -16.50 32.39 6.20
CA LEU A 207 -15.08 32.78 6.09
C LEU A 207 -14.15 31.71 6.69
N PHE A 208 -14.52 31.16 7.85
CA PHE A 208 -13.68 30.24 8.63
C PHE A 208 -14.01 28.77 8.38
N SER A 209 -15.28 28.41 8.18
CA SER A 209 -15.68 27.04 7.84
C SER A 209 -15.47 26.68 6.37
N GLY A 210 -15.52 27.65 5.44
CA GLY A 210 -15.64 27.42 4.00
C GLY A 210 -16.97 26.77 3.56
N ILE A 211 -17.92 26.62 4.50
CA ILE A 211 -19.29 26.15 4.22
C ILE A 211 -20.11 27.37 3.77
N PRO A 212 -20.93 27.26 2.70
CA PRO A 212 -21.83 28.34 2.29
C PRO A 212 -22.73 28.80 3.45
N ALA A 213 -23.05 30.10 3.48
CA ALA A 213 -23.94 30.65 4.50
C ALA A 213 -25.29 29.94 4.51
N ASP A 214 -25.67 29.33 5.65
CA ASP A 214 -27.06 28.92 5.86
C ASP A 214 -27.92 30.19 5.97
N GLU A 215 -28.83 30.36 5.01
CA GLU A 215 -29.75 31.50 4.94
C GLU A 215 -30.65 31.62 6.18
N LYS A 216 -30.80 30.54 6.96
CA LYS A 216 -31.56 30.52 8.22
C LYS A 216 -30.79 31.07 9.42
N ILE A 217 -29.46 31.24 9.32
CA ILE A 217 -28.65 31.84 10.39
C ILE A 217 -28.51 33.34 10.10
N ASP A 218 -29.03 34.16 11.00
CA ASP A 218 -29.05 35.60 10.83
C ASP A 218 -27.61 36.19 10.75
N PRO A 219 -27.41 37.29 10.00
CA PRO A 219 -26.08 37.88 9.82
C PRO A 219 -25.42 38.38 11.11
N GLU A 220 -26.19 38.74 12.13
CA GLU A 220 -25.68 39.26 13.40
C GLU A 220 -25.10 38.14 14.28
N THR A 221 -25.78 36.99 14.36
CA THR A 221 -25.23 35.77 14.98
C THR A 221 -23.91 35.35 14.32
N ARG A 222 -23.80 35.45 12.98
CA ARG A 222 -22.55 35.15 12.25
C ARG A 222 -21.45 36.18 12.51
N ARG A 223 -21.79 37.47 12.61
CA ARG A 223 -20.85 38.54 12.98
C ARG A 223 -20.27 38.31 14.38
N ARG A 224 -21.12 37.99 15.36
CA ARG A 224 -20.68 37.69 16.74
C ARG A 224 -19.77 36.47 16.79
N ALA A 225 -20.15 35.39 16.12
CA ALA A 225 -19.31 34.19 16.04
C ALA A 225 -17.93 34.50 15.43
N ALA A 226 -17.86 35.34 14.39
CA ALA A 226 -16.59 35.75 13.81
C ALA A 226 -15.72 36.56 14.80
N GLN A 227 -16.33 37.48 15.56
CA GLN A 227 -15.67 38.21 16.64
C GLN A 227 -15.17 37.27 17.75
N THR A 228 -15.94 36.25 18.10
CA THR A 228 -15.56 35.23 19.09
C THR A 228 -14.34 34.41 18.62
N VAL A 229 -14.30 33.93 17.38
CA VAL A 229 -13.14 33.24 16.80
C VAL A 229 -11.89 34.11 16.87
N ILE A 230 -12.00 35.35 16.39
CA ILE A 230 -10.92 36.36 16.35
C ILE A 230 -10.37 36.62 17.76
N TYR A 231 -11.24 36.82 18.74
CA TYR A 231 -10.87 37.02 20.15
C TYR A 231 -10.15 35.79 20.73
N HIS A 232 -10.71 34.59 20.60
CA HIS A 232 -10.09 33.39 21.18
C HIS A 232 -8.77 32.99 20.48
N ALA A 233 -8.59 33.32 19.20
CA ALA A 233 -7.34 33.11 18.48
C ALA A 233 -6.21 34.02 18.99
N ASP A 234 -6.49 35.30 19.28
CA ASP A 234 -5.53 36.20 19.92
C ASP A 234 -5.17 35.75 21.34
N GLN A 235 -6.16 35.36 22.15
CA GLN A 235 -5.90 34.86 23.49
C GLN A 235 -5.10 33.53 23.48
N PHE A 236 -5.33 32.63 22.52
CA PHE A 236 -4.48 31.45 22.33
C PHE A 236 -3.05 31.83 21.91
N LYS A 237 -2.89 32.83 21.04
CA LYS A 237 -1.58 33.37 20.66
C LYS A 237 -0.84 33.95 21.87
N CYS A 238 -1.52 34.67 22.77
CA CYS A 238 -0.93 35.15 24.02
C CYS A 238 -0.51 34.01 24.97
N LEU A 239 -1.23 32.88 24.99
CA LEU A 239 -0.79 31.67 25.71
C LEU A 239 0.49 31.06 25.10
N LEU A 240 0.68 31.17 23.78
CA LEU A 240 1.88 30.67 23.09
C LEU A 240 3.11 31.59 23.20
N ASP A 241 2.94 32.89 23.46
CA ASP A 241 4.04 33.88 23.44
C ASP A 241 5.34 33.42 24.17
N PRO A 242 5.31 32.78 25.36
CA PRO A 242 6.53 32.27 26.00
C PRO A 242 7.32 31.22 25.19
N TYR A 243 6.64 30.46 24.33
CA TYR A 243 7.24 29.43 23.46
C TYR A 243 7.62 29.97 22.08
N LEU A 244 6.97 31.04 21.61
CA LEU A 244 7.24 31.67 20.31
C LEU A 244 8.52 32.51 20.28
N TYR A 245 8.99 32.92 21.45
CA TYR A 245 10.18 33.76 21.65
C TYR A 245 11.24 33.10 22.54
N ASP A 246 11.32 31.76 22.50
CA ASP A 246 12.35 30.92 23.15
C ASP A 246 12.50 31.12 24.68
N GLN A 247 11.45 31.57 25.38
CA GLN A 247 11.48 31.75 26.84
C GLN A 247 11.12 30.47 27.61
N GLN A 248 10.54 29.46 26.93
CA GLN A 248 10.26 28.14 27.49
C GLN A 248 10.61 27.02 26.50
N ASP A 249 10.99 25.87 27.05
CA ASP A 249 11.41 24.70 26.29
C ASP A 249 10.24 24.04 25.53
N VAL A 250 10.28 24.18 24.21
CA VAL A 250 9.31 23.64 23.25
C VAL A 250 9.16 22.11 23.35
N SER A 251 10.19 21.37 23.77
CA SER A 251 10.11 19.91 23.92
C SER A 251 9.15 19.46 25.03
N ARG A 252 8.80 20.37 25.95
CA ARG A 252 7.85 20.15 27.05
C ARG A 252 6.41 20.52 26.69
N MET A 253 6.18 21.08 25.50
CA MET A 253 4.87 21.54 25.05
C MET A 253 3.95 20.35 24.75
N PRO A 254 2.71 20.29 25.27
CA PRO A 254 1.83 19.16 25.03
C PRO A 254 1.40 19.11 23.56
N PRO A 255 1.35 17.92 22.92
CA PRO A 255 1.03 17.79 21.48
C PRO A 255 -0.22 18.56 21.03
N LEU A 256 -1.33 18.44 21.77
CA LEU A 256 -2.60 19.12 21.44
C LEU A 256 -2.48 20.65 21.39
N VAL A 257 -1.54 21.27 22.12
CA VAL A 257 -1.27 22.71 22.01
C VAL A 257 -0.61 23.03 20.67
N GLY A 258 0.27 22.16 20.15
CA GLY A 258 0.87 22.30 18.82
C GLY A 258 -0.16 22.20 17.68
N TYR A 259 -1.18 21.35 17.85
CA TYR A 259 -2.32 21.33 16.93
C TYR A 259 -3.12 22.64 16.97
N GLY A 260 -3.38 23.19 18.16
CA GLY A 260 -4.01 24.51 18.31
C GLY A 260 -3.18 25.64 17.71
N ALA A 261 -1.85 25.59 17.83
CA ALA A 261 -0.96 26.57 17.23
C ALA A 261 -1.11 26.58 15.70
N PHE A 262 -1.23 25.41 15.05
CA PHE A 262 -1.54 25.32 13.62
C PHE A 262 -2.91 25.93 13.28
N VAL A 263 -3.97 25.60 14.03
CA VAL A 263 -5.32 26.17 13.81
C VAL A 263 -5.31 27.69 13.95
N VAL A 264 -4.60 28.22 14.95
CA VAL A 264 -4.55 29.66 15.25
C VAL A 264 -3.77 30.47 14.21
N VAL A 265 -2.74 29.91 13.57
CA VAL A 265 -2.06 30.61 12.44
C VAL A 265 -3.02 30.94 11.30
N ILE A 266 -3.99 30.05 11.05
CA ILE A 266 -4.94 30.20 9.96
C ILE A 266 -5.92 31.36 10.24
N GLU A 267 -6.34 31.53 11.50
CA GLU A 267 -7.35 32.52 11.92
C GLU A 267 -6.75 33.87 12.37
N LEU A 268 -5.45 33.95 12.68
CA LEU A 268 -4.74 35.18 13.08
C LEU A 268 -4.61 36.32 12.03
N PRO A 269 -4.60 36.11 10.69
CA PRO A 269 -4.40 37.17 9.71
C PRO A 269 -5.41 38.33 9.78
N PHE A 270 -6.54 38.10 10.45
CA PHE A 270 -7.67 39.01 10.60
C PHE A 270 -7.58 39.94 11.83
N ASN A 271 -6.59 39.81 12.72
CA ASN A 271 -6.63 40.43 14.07
C ASN A 271 -5.41 41.29 14.50
N THR A 272 -4.66 41.94 13.61
CA THR A 272 -3.64 42.92 14.07
C THR A 272 -3.56 44.18 13.22
N SER A 273 -3.30 45.31 13.87
CA SER A 273 -3.33 46.67 13.32
C SER A 273 -2.23 47.01 12.31
N THR A 274 -1.23 46.16 12.09
CA THR A 274 -0.17 46.37 11.07
C THR A 274 0.12 45.11 10.26
N LYS A 275 0.61 45.29 9.02
CA LYS A 275 0.93 44.17 8.08
C LYS A 275 2.14 43.36 8.57
N ASP A 276 3.15 44.03 9.11
CA ASP A 276 4.41 43.41 9.55
C ASP A 276 4.26 42.54 10.80
N SER A 277 3.41 42.95 11.76
CA SER A 277 3.15 42.19 13.00
C SER A 277 2.55 40.80 12.73
N ARG A 278 1.68 40.71 11.71
CA ARG A 278 1.08 39.44 11.27
C ARG A 278 2.13 38.47 10.76
N LEU A 279 2.99 38.93 9.85
CA LEU A 279 4.01 38.09 9.23
C LEU A 279 5.02 37.57 10.27
N VAL A 280 5.44 38.42 11.21
CA VAL A 280 6.31 38.02 12.33
C VAL A 280 5.66 36.94 13.20
N THR A 281 4.36 37.07 13.50
CA THR A 281 3.61 36.10 14.31
C THR A 281 3.45 34.76 13.59
N VAL A 282 3.06 34.77 12.31
CA VAL A 282 2.93 33.56 11.46
C VAL A 282 4.28 32.84 11.33
N GLN A 283 5.38 33.59 11.12
CA GLN A 283 6.73 33.02 11.07
C GLN A 283 7.19 32.44 12.41
N ALA A 284 6.81 33.05 13.54
CA ALA A 284 7.13 32.53 14.86
C ALA A 284 6.44 31.19 15.13
N ILE A 285 5.15 31.07 14.81
CA ILE A 285 4.41 29.82 15.00
C ILE A 285 4.88 28.75 14.00
N LEU A 286 5.26 29.11 12.77
CA LEU A 286 5.90 28.18 11.83
C LEU A 286 7.21 27.60 12.37
N ARG A 287 8.09 28.43 12.98
CA ARG A 287 9.31 27.93 13.65
C ARG A 287 8.98 26.97 14.79
N LEU A 288 7.97 27.30 15.60
CA LEU A 288 7.49 26.43 16.68
C LEU A 288 7.02 25.06 16.14
N LEU A 289 6.22 25.05 15.08
CA LEU A 289 5.75 23.82 14.42
C LEU A 289 6.89 23.02 13.78
N ASP A 290 7.89 23.69 13.18
CA ASP A 290 9.08 23.06 12.62
C ASP A 290 9.95 22.36 13.68
N THR A 291 10.00 22.89 14.91
CA THR A 291 10.67 22.24 16.04
C THR A 291 9.86 21.05 16.56
N ILE A 292 8.53 21.16 16.65
CA ILE A 292 7.67 20.11 17.24
C ILE A 292 7.44 18.93 16.28
N LYS A 293 7.38 19.14 14.96
CA LYS A 293 7.12 18.07 13.98
C LYS A 293 8.16 16.95 13.97
N ALA A 294 9.36 17.19 14.51
CA ALA A 294 10.38 16.17 14.74
C ALA A 294 9.98 15.15 15.82
N TYR A 295 9.12 15.56 16.75
CA TYR A 295 8.64 14.76 17.89
C TYR A 295 7.21 14.26 17.71
N TRP A 296 6.41 14.88 16.81
CA TRP A 296 5.05 14.46 16.52
C TRP A 296 4.75 14.39 15.02
N GLU A 297 4.78 13.18 14.47
CA GLU A 297 4.59 12.86 13.05
C GLU A 297 3.33 13.51 12.44
N ALA A 298 2.24 13.58 13.23
CA ALA A 298 0.95 14.14 12.84
C ALA A 298 1.01 15.64 12.45
N LEU A 299 2.02 16.39 12.90
CA LEU A 299 2.22 17.79 12.54
C LEU A 299 3.12 18.02 11.32
N LYS A 300 3.79 16.98 10.79
CA LYS A 300 4.68 17.15 9.61
C LYS A 300 3.91 17.70 8.41
N TYR A 301 2.84 17.02 8.02
CA TYR A 301 2.00 17.42 6.89
C TYR A 301 1.33 18.80 7.09
N PRO A 302 0.68 19.12 8.23
CA PRO A 302 0.20 20.48 8.51
C PRO A 302 1.28 21.57 8.43
N ALA A 303 2.48 21.33 8.97
CA ALA A 303 3.58 22.30 8.94
C ALA A 303 4.14 22.49 7.51
N GLU A 304 4.19 21.44 6.70
CA GLU A 304 4.60 21.49 5.29
C GLU A 304 3.59 22.25 4.43
N VAL A 305 2.28 22.00 4.59
CA VAL A 305 1.21 22.76 3.91
C VAL A 305 1.31 24.25 4.24
N LEU A 306 1.50 24.59 5.52
CA LEU A 306 1.59 25.97 5.99
C LEU A 306 2.88 26.68 5.50
N ARG A 307 3.97 25.93 5.35
CA ARG A 307 5.23 26.42 4.75
C ARG A 307 5.06 26.70 3.26
N SER A 308 4.53 25.76 2.48
CA SER A 308 4.31 25.95 1.05
C SER A 308 3.34 27.10 0.76
N ALA A 309 2.34 27.31 1.63
CA ALA A 309 1.48 28.48 1.61
C ALA A 309 2.24 29.81 1.82
N LEU A 310 3.15 29.88 2.80
CA LEU A 310 3.94 31.09 3.06
C LEU A 310 4.96 31.38 1.93
N GLU A 311 5.55 30.33 1.35
CA GLU A 311 6.47 30.42 0.21
C GLU A 311 5.75 30.89 -1.06
N ALA A 312 4.55 30.37 -1.33
CA ALA A 312 3.67 30.85 -2.40
C ALA A 312 3.28 32.32 -2.21
N ALA A 313 2.94 32.73 -0.98
CA ALA A 313 2.63 34.13 -0.66
C ALA A 313 3.82 35.07 -0.89
N HIS A 314 5.04 34.68 -0.51
CA HIS A 314 6.27 35.44 -0.83
C HIS A 314 6.53 35.52 -2.35
N SER A 315 6.23 34.44 -3.10
CA SER A 315 6.36 34.42 -4.57
C SER A 315 5.28 35.27 -5.28
N ALA A 316 4.12 35.46 -4.67
CA ALA A 316 3.07 36.36 -5.16
C ALA A 316 3.45 37.83 -4.92
N LEU A 317 3.89 38.17 -3.70
CA LEU A 317 4.27 39.53 -3.29
C LEU A 317 5.54 40.07 -3.98
N SER A 318 6.33 39.21 -4.63
CA SER A 318 7.54 39.60 -5.38
C SER A 318 7.29 39.85 -6.88
N LYS A 319 6.03 39.79 -7.35
CA LYS A 319 5.65 40.13 -8.72
C LYS A 319 5.06 41.55 -8.78
N PRO A 320 5.45 42.40 -9.75
CA PRO A 320 4.85 43.73 -9.90
C PRO A 320 3.36 43.60 -10.28
N PRO A 321 2.49 44.54 -9.85
CA PRO A 321 1.06 44.46 -10.11
C PRO A 321 0.74 44.41 -11.60
N ARG A 322 -0.14 43.48 -12.01
CA ARG A 322 -0.68 43.49 -13.37
C ARG A 322 -1.82 44.51 -13.45
N LEU A 323 -1.60 45.56 -14.23
CA LEU A 323 -2.67 46.47 -14.66
C LEU A 323 -3.77 45.65 -15.36
N ILE A 324 -4.96 45.62 -14.77
CA ILE A 324 -6.17 45.12 -15.42
C ILE A 324 -6.72 46.25 -16.27
N ASP A 325 -6.75 46.03 -17.59
CA ASP A 325 -7.34 46.94 -18.56
C ASP A 325 -8.86 46.94 -18.43
N SER A 326 -9.41 47.89 -17.66
CA SER A 326 -10.84 48.04 -17.43
C SER A 326 -11.44 49.02 -18.44
N GLY A 327 -11.88 48.49 -19.57
CA GLY A 327 -12.64 49.26 -20.56
C GLY A 327 -14.01 49.69 -20.04
N ASN A 328 -14.10 50.89 -19.46
CA ASN A 328 -15.30 51.73 -19.46
C ASN A 328 -14.94 53.19 -19.12
N HIS A 329 -15.21 54.11 -20.05
CA HIS A 329 -15.20 55.54 -19.78
C HIS A 329 -16.46 55.93 -18.98
N GLU A 330 -16.32 56.67 -17.88
CA GLU A 330 -16.83 58.04 -17.73
C GLU A 330 -16.49 58.64 -16.33
N LEU A 331 -16.58 59.98 -16.23
CA LEU A 331 -16.51 60.79 -14.99
C LEU A 331 -15.16 60.88 -14.23
N LEU A 332 -14.23 61.71 -14.72
CA LEU A 332 -13.96 63.09 -14.20
C LEU A 332 -12.71 63.71 -14.85
N ARG A 333 -12.61 65.05 -14.87
CA ARG A 333 -11.62 65.83 -15.67
C ARG A 333 -10.64 66.64 -14.80
N TYR A 334 -9.32 66.52 -15.09
CA TYR A 334 -8.26 67.57 -15.18
C TYR A 334 -8.03 68.59 -14.01
N PRO A 335 -6.92 69.40 -13.99
CA PRO A 335 -5.65 69.36 -14.76
C PRO A 335 -4.31 69.58 -13.96
N ASN A 336 -3.17 69.26 -14.61
CA ASN A 336 -1.84 69.92 -14.53
C ASN A 336 -1.06 69.99 -13.17
N ASP A 337 0.27 70.16 -13.07
CA ASP A 337 1.30 70.66 -14.02
C ASP A 337 2.77 70.20 -13.69
N ASN A 338 3.73 70.54 -14.57
CA ASN A 338 5.21 70.69 -14.36
C ASN A 338 6.23 69.51 -14.31
N HIS A 339 6.82 69.24 -15.48
CA HIS A 339 8.25 69.43 -15.85
C HIS A 339 9.48 69.03 -14.97
N GLN A 340 10.36 68.22 -15.61
CA GLN A 340 11.81 68.43 -15.92
C GLN A 340 12.96 67.65 -15.20
N SER A 341 13.77 67.01 -16.09
CA SER A 341 15.26 66.84 -16.12
C SER A 341 16.05 65.91 -15.16
N SER A 342 16.43 64.74 -15.69
CA SER A 342 17.81 64.32 -16.11
C SER A 342 19.02 64.22 -15.14
N PRO A 343 20.08 63.45 -15.49
CA PRO A 343 20.77 62.52 -14.55
C PRO A 343 22.30 62.76 -14.42
N ILE A 344 23.04 61.82 -13.81
CA ILE A 344 24.46 61.48 -14.14
C ILE A 344 24.93 60.14 -13.50
N GLU A 345 25.95 59.53 -14.12
CA GLU A 345 26.59 58.23 -13.84
C GLU A 345 27.53 58.26 -12.58
N ILE A 346 28.19 57.18 -12.11
CA ILE A 346 29.49 56.67 -12.62
C ILE A 346 29.97 55.40 -11.85
N LEU A 347 30.54 54.42 -12.59
CA LEU A 347 31.52 53.31 -12.30
C LEU A 347 31.50 52.53 -10.95
N ASN A 348 31.51 51.18 -10.94
CA ASN A 348 32.63 50.21 -11.16
C ASN A 348 33.80 50.35 -10.14
N THR A 349 34.46 49.30 -9.59
CA THR A 349 34.85 48.01 -10.21
C THR A 349 35.34 46.93 -9.18
N THR A 350 35.16 45.63 -9.50
CA THR A 350 36.02 44.42 -9.21
C THR A 350 36.46 43.92 -7.81
N MET A 351 36.15 42.62 -7.53
CA MET A 351 37.05 41.43 -7.28
C MET A 351 38.08 41.45 -6.11
N ASP A 352 38.49 40.33 -5.45
CA ASP A 352 38.19 38.89 -5.64
C ASP A 352 38.50 38.01 -4.39
N LEU A 353 37.94 36.79 -4.39
CA LEU A 353 38.47 35.49 -3.88
C LEU A 353 38.88 35.19 -2.39
N ALA A 354 38.27 34.08 -1.92
CA ALA A 354 38.87 32.91 -1.25
C ALA A 354 39.42 32.96 0.19
N ASN A 355 38.71 32.30 1.12
CA ASN A 355 39.06 30.95 1.62
C ASN A 355 38.09 30.52 2.73
N GLY A 356 37.84 29.22 2.89
CA GLY A 356 37.05 28.69 4.01
C GLY A 356 37.89 27.81 4.92
N HIS A 357 37.58 27.80 6.22
CA HIS A 357 37.61 26.59 7.07
C HIS A 357 36.88 26.84 8.40
N VAL A 358 36.32 25.76 8.94
CA VAL A 358 35.52 25.71 10.18
C VAL A 358 36.43 25.60 11.40
N HIS A 359 36.14 26.33 12.48
CA HIS A 359 36.47 25.91 13.85
C HIS A 359 35.62 26.65 14.90
N SER A 360 34.90 25.91 15.74
CA SER A 360 34.54 26.36 17.10
C SER A 360 35.74 26.17 18.04
N PRO A 361 35.84 26.94 19.14
CA PRO A 361 35.26 26.43 20.40
C PRO A 361 34.65 27.50 21.35
N ILE A 362 33.78 27.00 22.24
CA ILE A 362 33.27 27.59 23.50
C ILE A 362 34.38 27.33 24.58
N PRO A 363 34.67 28.17 25.62
CA PRO A 363 33.66 28.52 26.63
C PRO A 363 33.78 29.80 27.51
N ASP A 364 32.71 29.99 28.30
CA ASP A 364 32.66 30.39 29.72
C ASP A 364 32.54 31.86 30.23
N THR A 365 31.36 32.09 30.83
CA THR A 365 31.09 32.61 32.21
C THR A 365 30.75 34.08 32.51
N ASN A 366 29.63 34.20 33.25
CA ASN A 366 29.25 35.20 34.28
C ASN A 366 28.90 36.65 33.86
N ALA A 367 28.06 37.40 34.59
CA ALA A 367 26.94 37.13 35.51
C ALA A 367 26.31 38.49 35.95
N ASN A 368 25.07 38.46 36.48
CA ASN A 368 24.33 39.59 37.10
C ASN A 368 23.81 40.67 36.09
N ASP A 369 22.74 41.44 36.36
CA ASP A 369 22.06 41.71 37.64
C ASP A 369 20.60 42.26 37.46
N TYR A 370 19.90 42.40 38.59
CA TYR A 370 18.62 43.12 38.86
C TYR A 370 17.24 42.45 38.68
N ALA A 371 16.43 42.67 39.73
CA ALA A 371 15.04 42.24 39.90
C ALA A 371 14.18 43.39 40.49
N GLU A 372 12.87 43.13 40.62
CA GLU A 372 11.86 43.82 41.44
C GLU A 372 11.42 45.27 41.08
N ASN A 373 10.11 45.45 40.84
CA ASN A 373 9.22 46.18 41.76
C ASN A 373 7.70 46.11 41.42
N THR A 374 6.96 45.37 42.27
CA THR A 374 5.68 45.70 42.97
C THR A 374 4.39 46.25 42.27
N ARG A 375 3.25 45.66 42.70
CA ARG A 375 1.82 46.07 42.51
C ARG A 375 1.40 47.37 43.24
N PRO A 376 0.25 48.02 42.88
CA PRO A 376 -1.05 47.88 43.63
C PRO A 376 -2.32 48.00 42.73
N SER A 377 -3.61 47.86 43.14
CA SER A 377 -4.35 47.19 44.24
C SER A 377 -5.89 47.14 43.96
N ASN A 378 -6.73 46.67 44.91
CA ASN A 378 -8.18 46.35 44.80
C ASN A 378 -9.20 47.53 44.84
N ILE A 379 -10.38 47.36 44.19
CA ILE A 379 -11.73 47.85 44.62
C ILE A 379 -12.80 46.74 44.33
N SER A 380 -13.97 46.81 44.99
CA SER A 380 -14.95 45.75 45.28
C SER A 380 -16.19 45.61 44.36
N HIS A 381 -16.93 44.50 44.55
CA HIS A 381 -18.22 44.09 43.94
C HIS A 381 -19.32 45.16 43.78
N GLU A 382 -20.10 45.08 42.68
CA GLU A 382 -21.55 44.79 42.72
C GLU A 382 -22.12 44.32 41.36
N SER A 383 -23.38 43.85 41.38
CA SER A 383 -24.20 43.09 40.42
C SER A 383 -24.24 43.42 38.91
N ASN A 384 -24.46 42.37 38.11
CA ASN A 384 -25.23 42.28 36.85
C ASN A 384 -25.27 43.50 35.90
N GLU A 385 -24.47 43.46 34.83
CA GLU A 385 -24.85 44.01 33.52
C GLU A 385 -24.08 43.28 32.40
N LEU A 386 -24.79 42.79 31.37
CA LEU A 386 -24.22 42.03 30.24
C LEU A 386 -24.20 42.90 28.95
N ASP A 387 -24.34 44.22 29.12
CA ASP A 387 -24.47 45.22 28.05
C ASP A 387 -23.46 46.37 28.26
N ALA A 388 -22.17 46.14 27.94
CA ALA A 388 -21.21 47.19 27.56
C ALA A 388 -19.86 46.59 27.12
N LEU A 389 -19.65 46.41 25.81
CA LEU A 389 -18.29 46.46 25.25
C LEU A 389 -17.95 47.92 24.93
N PRO A 390 -16.74 48.42 25.25
CA PRO A 390 -16.45 49.85 25.10
C PRO A 390 -16.28 50.29 23.63
N GLY A 391 -17.01 51.34 23.25
CA GLY A 391 -16.52 52.45 22.43
C GLY A 391 -16.05 52.19 21.00
N ASP A 392 -16.95 52.45 20.05
CA ASP A 392 -16.67 53.04 18.72
C ASP A 392 -15.62 52.38 17.80
N PHE A 393 -16.00 51.25 17.20
CA PHE A 393 -15.63 50.99 15.81
C PHE A 393 -16.65 51.64 14.88
N SER A 394 -16.24 52.70 14.17
CA SER A 394 -17.08 53.39 13.18
C SER A 394 -17.54 52.42 12.09
N THR A 395 -18.83 52.45 11.75
CA THR A 395 -19.41 51.72 10.60
C THR A 395 -18.80 52.12 9.25
N SER A 396 -18.01 53.20 9.18
CA SER A 396 -17.28 53.60 7.96
C SER A 396 -15.87 53.00 7.84
N GLN A 397 -15.40 52.20 8.80
CA GLN A 397 -14.04 51.62 8.76
C GLN A 397 -14.01 50.11 8.48
N MET A 398 -15.13 49.38 8.54
CA MET A 398 -15.15 47.98 8.12
C MET A 398 -15.02 47.80 6.59
N ASP A 399 -15.42 48.80 5.80
CA ASP A 399 -15.37 48.73 4.33
C ASP A 399 -13.99 49.13 3.74
N GLU A 400 -13.09 49.75 4.52
CA GLU A 400 -11.75 50.19 4.05
C GLU A 400 -10.57 49.38 4.62
N VAL A 401 -10.76 48.49 5.61
CA VAL A 401 -9.67 47.73 6.25
C VAL A 401 -9.46 46.32 5.64
N LEU A 402 -10.35 45.88 4.73
CA LEU A 402 -10.14 44.68 3.92
C LEU A 402 -9.24 44.99 2.71
N ASP A 403 -7.93 45.05 2.96
CA ASP A 403 -6.86 45.12 1.94
C ASP A 403 -6.92 43.87 1.03
N PHE A 404 -7.73 43.97 -0.03
CA PHE A 404 -8.29 42.83 -0.79
C PHE A 404 -7.21 41.90 -1.39
N GLU A 405 -6.04 42.43 -1.75
CA GLU A 405 -4.92 41.63 -2.26
C GLU A 405 -4.28 40.73 -1.19
N CYS A 406 -4.19 41.19 0.06
CA CYS A 406 -3.60 40.40 1.15
C CYS A 406 -4.60 39.38 1.71
N VAL A 407 -5.90 39.71 1.68
CA VAL A 407 -6.99 38.76 1.96
C VAL A 407 -6.99 37.65 0.90
N ALA A 408 -6.86 37.97 -0.39
CA ALA A 408 -6.84 36.98 -1.46
C ALA A 408 -5.75 35.91 -1.28
N THR A 409 -4.53 36.29 -0.90
CA THR A 409 -3.41 35.34 -0.71
C THR A 409 -3.63 34.36 0.45
N PHE A 410 -4.26 34.80 1.55
CA PHE A 410 -4.64 33.90 2.65
C PHE A 410 -5.96 33.16 2.37
N TRP A 411 -6.84 33.72 1.53
CA TRP A 411 -8.09 33.09 1.09
C TRP A 411 -7.83 31.86 0.22
N GLU A 412 -6.81 31.88 -0.65
CA GLU A 412 -6.35 30.68 -1.37
C GLU A 412 -5.86 29.58 -0.42
N VAL A 413 -5.18 29.95 0.68
CA VAL A 413 -4.70 29.01 1.71
C VAL A 413 -5.87 28.45 2.54
N HIS A 414 -6.83 29.29 2.91
CA HIS A 414 -8.00 28.88 3.69
C HIS A 414 -8.96 27.99 2.90
N LEU A 415 -9.17 28.31 1.61
CA LEU A 415 -9.92 27.46 0.68
C LEU A 415 -9.20 26.14 0.43
N SER A 416 -7.86 26.11 0.40
CA SER A 416 -7.09 24.87 0.33
C SER A 416 -7.35 23.96 1.55
N ILE A 417 -7.37 24.51 2.76
CA ILE A 417 -7.55 23.72 4.01
C ILE A 417 -9.00 23.27 4.20
N SER A 418 -10.00 24.15 4.00
CA SER A 418 -11.42 23.78 4.07
C SER A 418 -11.85 22.81 2.96
N SER A 419 -11.10 22.72 1.85
CA SER A 419 -11.35 21.74 0.79
C SER A 419 -11.26 20.27 1.24
N THR A 420 -10.78 19.98 2.45
CA THR A 420 -10.71 18.62 3.02
C THR A 420 -12.06 17.87 3.00
N LEU A 421 -13.21 18.57 3.07
CA LEU A 421 -14.54 17.94 2.87
C LEU A 421 -14.96 17.81 1.38
N LYS A 422 -14.32 18.56 0.48
CA LYS A 422 -14.48 18.44 -0.97
C LYS A 422 -13.50 17.45 -1.61
N LEU A 423 -12.43 17.05 -0.93
CA LEU A 423 -11.37 16.19 -1.50
C LEU A 423 -11.92 14.85 -2.05
N THR A 424 -12.95 14.27 -1.43
CA THR A 424 -13.58 13.02 -1.93
C THR A 424 -14.32 13.19 -3.26
N ILE A 425 -14.62 14.43 -3.69
CA ILE A 425 -15.27 14.75 -4.97
C ILE A 425 -14.29 15.44 -5.94
N ASN A 426 -13.25 16.13 -5.42
CA ASN A 426 -12.30 16.92 -6.21
C ASN A 426 -10.87 16.35 -6.34
N MET A 427 -10.49 15.22 -5.71
CA MET A 427 -9.17 14.61 -6.00
C MET A 427 -9.03 14.14 -7.46
N ALA A 428 -10.14 13.81 -8.12
CA ALA A 428 -10.17 13.60 -9.57
C ALA A 428 -9.93 14.89 -10.40
N ALA A 429 -10.03 16.07 -9.80
CA ALA A 429 -9.81 17.37 -10.46
C ALA A 429 -8.38 17.91 -10.32
N GLN A 430 -7.51 17.24 -9.55
CA GLN A 430 -6.08 17.55 -9.49
C GLN A 430 -5.31 16.95 -10.68
N TYR A 431 -5.85 15.88 -11.27
CA TYR A 431 -5.39 15.29 -12.52
C TYR A 431 -6.25 15.79 -13.67
N ARG A 432 -5.64 16.03 -14.83
CA ARG A 432 -6.36 16.54 -15.99
C ARG A 432 -7.29 15.45 -16.51
N ASP A 433 -8.54 15.80 -16.85
CA ASP A 433 -9.34 14.93 -17.71
C ASP A 433 -8.72 14.92 -19.12
N ILE A 434 -8.18 13.75 -19.50
CA ILE A 434 -7.51 13.48 -20.77
C ILE A 434 -8.26 12.37 -21.53
N GLN A 435 -9.52 12.10 -21.15
CA GLN A 435 -10.36 11.13 -21.82
C GLN A 435 -10.64 11.57 -23.26
N THR A 436 -10.58 10.61 -24.18
CA THR A 436 -11.09 10.77 -25.55
C THR A 436 -12.06 9.65 -25.89
N VAL A 437 -12.99 9.90 -26.80
CA VAL A 437 -14.00 8.92 -27.23
C VAL A 437 -14.02 8.84 -28.75
N ASP A 438 -13.75 7.65 -29.29
CA ASP A 438 -13.95 7.31 -30.69
C ASP A 438 -15.13 6.34 -30.79
N SER A 439 -16.22 6.80 -31.40
CA SER A 439 -17.43 6.02 -31.65
C SER A 439 -17.62 5.67 -33.13
N GLU A 440 -16.65 5.98 -34.00
CA GLU A 440 -16.80 5.89 -35.46
C GLU A 440 -15.81 4.89 -36.07
N SER A 441 -14.51 5.00 -35.78
CA SER A 441 -13.43 4.29 -36.49
C SER A 441 -13.41 2.77 -36.28
N TYR A 442 -14.05 2.28 -35.20
CA TYR A 442 -13.96 0.89 -34.75
C TYR A 442 -15.34 0.21 -34.71
N PRO A 443 -15.43 -1.14 -34.73
CA PRO A 443 -16.70 -1.86 -34.53
C PRO A 443 -17.25 -1.80 -33.08
N TYR A 444 -16.54 -1.11 -32.19
CA TYR A 444 -16.89 -0.83 -30.80
C TYR A 444 -16.72 0.68 -30.53
N ILE A 445 -17.26 1.17 -29.42
CA ILE A 445 -16.91 2.48 -28.88
C ILE A 445 -15.59 2.31 -28.13
N PHE A 446 -14.61 3.18 -28.40
CA PHE A 446 -13.31 3.20 -27.73
C PHE A 446 -13.20 4.48 -26.90
N GLU A 447 -13.03 4.33 -25.59
CA GLU A 447 -12.77 5.42 -24.66
C GLU A 447 -11.34 5.28 -24.15
N GLN A 448 -10.49 6.25 -24.46
CA GLN A 448 -9.07 6.22 -24.11
C GLN A 448 -8.81 7.10 -22.88
N ASN A 449 -7.89 6.69 -22.01
CA ASN A 449 -7.44 7.42 -20.81
C ASN A 449 -8.55 7.75 -19.78
N VAL A 450 -9.58 6.92 -19.68
CA VAL A 450 -10.63 7.08 -18.66
C VAL A 450 -10.02 7.04 -17.27
N SER A 451 -10.28 8.09 -16.48
CA SER A 451 -9.82 8.24 -15.10
C SER A 451 -10.59 7.31 -14.16
N VAL A 452 -9.87 6.46 -13.43
CA VAL A 452 -10.43 5.69 -12.32
C VAL A 452 -9.82 6.20 -11.02
N PRO A 453 -10.62 6.83 -10.14
CA PRO A 453 -10.12 7.31 -8.85
C PRO A 453 -9.80 6.13 -7.94
N LEU A 454 -8.68 6.22 -7.23
CA LEU A 454 -8.25 5.23 -6.25
C LEU A 454 -8.69 5.64 -4.84
N GLY A 455 -8.84 4.66 -3.94
CA GLY A 455 -9.08 4.89 -2.53
C GLY A 455 -7.99 5.71 -1.85
N ASN A 456 -6.77 5.73 -2.42
CA ASN A 456 -5.65 6.54 -1.95
C ASN A 456 -5.62 7.99 -2.47
N GLY A 457 -6.62 8.42 -3.24
CA GLY A 457 -6.68 9.77 -3.82
C GLY A 457 -5.90 9.95 -5.12
N GLY A 458 -5.12 8.94 -5.53
CA GLY A 458 -4.51 8.88 -6.86
C GLY A 458 -5.53 8.54 -7.95
N VAL A 459 -5.02 8.46 -9.19
CA VAL A 459 -5.80 8.04 -10.37
C VAL A 459 -5.00 7.01 -11.17
N ILE A 460 -5.69 6.03 -11.73
CA ILE A 460 -5.17 5.21 -12.84
C ILE A 460 -5.93 5.54 -14.12
N ARG A 461 -5.28 5.41 -15.27
CA ARG A 461 -5.89 5.62 -16.58
C ARG A 461 -6.14 4.28 -17.26
N CYS A 462 -7.32 4.11 -17.82
CA CYS A 462 -7.68 2.91 -18.56
C CYS A 462 -8.26 3.20 -19.95
N ASN A 463 -8.22 2.18 -20.79
CA ASN A 463 -8.81 2.15 -22.11
C ASN A 463 -10.02 1.21 -22.05
N ILE A 464 -11.20 1.71 -22.41
CA ILE A 464 -12.47 0.97 -22.35
C ILE A 464 -12.99 0.75 -23.77
N TYR A 465 -13.35 -0.50 -24.06
CA TYR A 465 -13.87 -0.91 -25.36
C TYR A 465 -15.28 -1.47 -25.14
N LYS A 466 -16.30 -0.76 -25.65
CA LYS A 466 -17.73 -1.07 -25.42
C LYS A 466 -18.45 -1.50 -26.70
N PRO A 467 -19.35 -2.52 -26.67
CA PRO A 467 -20.13 -2.91 -27.84
C PRO A 467 -20.92 -1.73 -28.43
N LYS A 468 -20.97 -1.60 -29.75
CA LYS A 468 -21.91 -0.71 -30.44
C LYS A 468 -23.30 -1.34 -30.45
N VAL A 469 -24.23 -0.80 -29.66
CA VAL A 469 -25.63 -1.25 -29.63
C VAL A 469 -26.60 -0.09 -29.90
N ALA A 470 -27.72 -0.43 -30.54
CA ALA A 470 -28.84 0.50 -30.70
C ALA A 470 -29.48 0.80 -29.33
N ALA A 471 -29.98 2.03 -29.17
CA ALA A 471 -30.35 2.60 -27.87
C ALA A 471 -31.27 1.70 -27.01
N GLY A 472 -30.84 1.45 -25.77
CA GLY A 472 -31.57 0.72 -24.73
C GLY A 472 -30.66 0.42 -23.52
N ASP A 473 -31.24 0.06 -22.38
CA ASP A 473 -30.55 -0.16 -21.08
C ASP A 473 -29.71 -1.46 -21.02
N MET A 474 -28.98 -1.81 -22.10
CA MET A 474 -28.17 -3.02 -22.14
C MET A 474 -26.86 -2.86 -21.36
N ARG A 475 -26.77 -3.62 -20.27
CA ARG A 475 -25.59 -3.76 -19.42
C ARG A 475 -24.79 -5.00 -19.79
N PHE A 476 -23.47 -4.88 -19.81
CA PHE A 476 -22.56 -5.96 -20.24
C PHE A 476 -21.66 -6.43 -19.10
N PRO A 477 -21.23 -7.70 -19.11
CA PRO A 477 -20.12 -8.16 -18.29
C PRO A 477 -18.79 -7.52 -18.72
N VAL A 478 -17.89 -7.35 -17.76
CA VAL A 478 -16.61 -6.66 -17.94
C VAL A 478 -15.46 -7.67 -17.89
N ILE A 479 -14.46 -7.51 -18.75
CA ILE A 479 -13.18 -8.20 -18.69
C ILE A 479 -12.09 -7.16 -18.44
N ILE A 480 -11.25 -7.35 -17.42
CA ILE A 480 -10.20 -6.40 -17.03
C ILE A 480 -8.80 -7.01 -17.12
N THR A 481 -7.86 -6.23 -17.65
CA THR A 481 -6.41 -6.41 -17.52
C THR A 481 -5.79 -5.16 -16.91
N TYR A 482 -4.98 -5.32 -15.86
CA TYR A 482 -4.26 -4.26 -15.15
C TYR A 482 -2.79 -4.67 -14.98
N GLY A 483 -1.84 -3.80 -15.36
CA GLY A 483 -0.42 -4.14 -15.29
C GLY A 483 0.51 -3.17 -16.02
N PRO A 484 1.81 -3.50 -16.12
CA PRO A 484 2.85 -2.52 -16.42
C PRO A 484 3.28 -2.42 -17.90
N TYR A 485 2.63 -3.13 -18.82
CA TYR A 485 3.11 -3.24 -20.22
C TYR A 485 2.63 -2.11 -21.14
N GLY A 486 1.89 -1.13 -20.61
CA GLY A 486 1.38 0.01 -21.35
C GLY A 486 0.12 -0.32 -22.16
N LYS A 487 -1.04 0.18 -21.73
CA LYS A 487 -2.36 -0.09 -22.32
C LYS A 487 -2.49 0.32 -23.79
N ASP A 488 -1.66 1.28 -24.23
CA ASP A 488 -1.64 1.83 -25.58
C ASP A 488 -0.57 1.18 -26.49
N VAL A 489 0.20 0.20 -26.00
CA VAL A 489 1.28 -0.45 -26.77
C VAL A 489 0.70 -1.50 -27.73
N PRO A 490 0.80 -1.33 -29.07
CA PRO A 490 0.23 -2.28 -30.00
C PRO A 490 1.11 -3.53 -30.12
N TYR A 491 0.48 -4.71 -30.14
CA TYR A 491 1.16 -6.01 -30.28
C TYR A 491 2.01 -6.08 -31.55
N LYS A 492 1.48 -5.59 -32.69
CA LYS A 492 2.19 -5.54 -33.97
C LYS A 492 3.54 -4.78 -33.89
N ASP A 493 3.66 -3.79 -33.01
CA ASP A 493 4.85 -2.95 -32.87
C ASP A 493 5.78 -3.47 -31.76
N PHE A 494 5.22 -4.04 -30.68
CA PHE A 494 5.99 -4.64 -29.59
C PHE A 494 6.62 -6.00 -29.94
N HIS A 495 5.90 -6.84 -30.69
CA HIS A 495 6.36 -8.18 -31.07
C HIS A 495 5.83 -8.60 -32.46
N PRO A 496 6.24 -7.92 -33.57
CA PRO A 496 5.69 -8.11 -34.92
C PRO A 496 5.63 -9.57 -35.41
N LYS A 497 6.69 -10.36 -35.16
CA LYS A 497 6.75 -11.76 -35.58
C LYS A 497 5.61 -12.58 -34.95
N SER A 498 5.48 -12.55 -33.63
CA SER A 498 4.42 -13.24 -32.90
C SER A 498 3.03 -12.74 -33.30
N PHE A 499 2.87 -11.43 -33.49
CA PHE A 499 1.61 -10.85 -34.00
C PHE A 499 1.22 -11.37 -35.38
N SER A 500 2.17 -11.73 -36.26
CA SER A 500 1.85 -12.36 -37.55
C SER A 500 1.44 -13.84 -37.44
N GLU A 501 1.75 -14.49 -36.32
CA GLU A 501 1.54 -15.92 -36.07
C GLU A 501 0.23 -16.22 -35.30
N ILE A 502 -0.32 -15.26 -34.54
CA ILE A 502 -1.63 -15.42 -33.88
C ILE A 502 -2.78 -15.49 -34.92
N HIS A 503 -3.91 -16.08 -34.54
CA HIS A 503 -5.05 -16.26 -35.44
C HIS A 503 -5.59 -14.90 -35.96
N PRO A 504 -5.93 -14.74 -37.26
CA PRO A 504 -6.25 -13.44 -37.87
C PRO A 504 -7.37 -12.64 -37.21
N THR A 505 -8.35 -13.28 -36.54
CA THR A 505 -9.39 -12.58 -35.77
C THR A 505 -8.84 -11.77 -34.59
N HIS A 506 -7.62 -12.06 -34.17
CA HIS A 506 -6.90 -11.38 -33.10
C HIS A 506 -5.84 -10.39 -33.63
N GLN A 507 -5.66 -10.27 -34.95
CA GLN A 507 -4.72 -9.34 -35.59
C GLN A 507 -5.34 -7.95 -35.83
N THR A 508 -5.83 -7.30 -34.76
CA THR A 508 -6.55 -6.01 -34.84
C THR A 508 -5.70 -4.82 -34.38
N GLY A 509 -6.09 -3.59 -34.74
CA GLY A 509 -5.35 -2.36 -34.39
C GLY A 509 -5.16 -2.11 -32.89
N HIS A 510 -6.07 -2.59 -32.04
CA HIS A 510 -6.01 -2.45 -30.56
C HIS A 510 -5.62 -3.75 -29.84
N SER A 511 -5.06 -4.72 -30.55
CA SER A 511 -4.49 -5.93 -29.93
C SER A 511 -3.20 -5.54 -29.22
N ALA A 512 -3.04 -5.92 -27.95
CA ALA A 512 -1.82 -5.74 -27.18
C ALA A 512 -1.33 -7.08 -26.65
N TRP A 513 -0.02 -7.19 -26.45
CA TRP A 513 0.66 -8.37 -25.91
C TRP A 513 -0.07 -8.89 -24.65
N GLU A 514 -0.30 -10.21 -24.58
CA GLU A 514 -0.88 -10.88 -23.41
C GLU A 514 -2.30 -10.44 -22.94
N THR A 515 -3.04 -9.66 -23.76
CA THR A 515 -4.38 -9.16 -23.40
C THR A 515 -5.52 -9.66 -24.30
N PRO A 516 -6.76 -9.76 -23.80
CA PRO A 516 -7.94 -10.05 -24.60
C PRO A 516 -8.12 -9.06 -25.77
N THR A 517 -8.27 -9.55 -26.99
CA THR A 517 -8.45 -8.68 -28.17
C THR A 517 -9.80 -7.95 -28.12
N PRO A 518 -9.84 -6.59 -28.07
CA PRO A 518 -11.09 -5.86 -27.86
C PRO A 518 -12.19 -6.17 -28.88
N GLN A 519 -11.85 -6.28 -30.17
CA GLN A 519 -12.82 -6.57 -31.24
C GLN A 519 -13.52 -7.92 -31.06
N PHE A 520 -12.80 -8.95 -30.64
CA PHE A 520 -13.36 -10.27 -30.42
C PHE A 520 -14.35 -10.24 -29.25
N TRP A 521 -13.95 -9.69 -28.10
CA TRP A 521 -14.78 -9.74 -26.90
C TRP A 521 -15.99 -8.79 -26.96
N THR A 522 -15.83 -7.59 -27.55
CA THR A 522 -16.95 -6.65 -27.76
C THR A 522 -18.01 -7.19 -28.72
N SER A 523 -17.62 -7.85 -29.82
CA SER A 523 -18.58 -8.52 -30.72
C SER A 523 -19.33 -9.69 -30.06
N HIS A 524 -18.82 -10.20 -28.93
CA HIS A 524 -19.47 -11.22 -28.12
C HIS A 524 -20.19 -10.65 -26.87
N GLY A 525 -20.45 -9.34 -26.82
CA GLY A 525 -21.20 -8.72 -25.72
C GLY A 525 -20.43 -8.71 -24.39
N TYR A 526 -19.15 -8.36 -24.44
CA TYR A 526 -18.34 -7.97 -23.28
C TYR A 526 -17.86 -6.53 -23.43
N ILE A 527 -17.63 -5.87 -22.30
CA ILE A 527 -16.80 -4.67 -22.25
C ILE A 527 -15.39 -5.11 -21.85
N VAL A 528 -14.38 -4.56 -22.52
CA VAL A 528 -12.96 -4.83 -22.20
C VAL A 528 -12.35 -3.57 -21.62
N ILE A 529 -11.67 -3.68 -20.49
CA ILE A 529 -10.89 -2.61 -19.86
C ILE A 529 -9.42 -3.02 -19.84
N ARG A 530 -8.56 -2.16 -20.37
CA ARG A 530 -7.09 -2.30 -20.25
C ARG A 530 -6.55 -1.08 -19.50
N ALA A 531 -6.06 -1.29 -18.30
CA ALA A 531 -5.58 -0.24 -17.41
C ALA A 531 -4.07 -0.27 -17.27
N ASP A 532 -3.47 0.92 -17.24
CA ASP A 532 -2.09 1.10 -16.80
C ASP A 532 -2.02 1.02 -15.27
N GLU A 533 -1.06 0.26 -14.75
CA GLU A 533 -0.74 0.22 -13.32
C GLU A 533 -0.24 1.59 -12.79
N ILE A 534 -0.25 1.80 -11.47
CA ILE A 534 0.27 3.04 -10.84
C ILE A 534 1.72 3.30 -11.31
N GLY A 535 2.01 4.53 -11.73
CA GLY A 535 3.31 4.94 -12.26
C GLY A 535 3.66 4.40 -13.66
N ILE A 536 2.70 3.81 -14.37
CA ILE A 536 2.87 3.30 -15.75
C ILE A 536 2.06 4.13 -16.74
N GLY A 537 2.64 4.37 -17.91
CA GLY A 537 1.96 4.77 -19.13
C GLY A 537 1.34 6.16 -19.02
N GLN A 538 0.03 6.21 -18.81
CA GLN A 538 -0.71 7.46 -18.53
C GLN A 538 -1.20 7.54 -17.06
N SER A 539 -1.03 6.49 -16.25
CA SER A 539 -1.31 6.47 -14.81
C SER A 539 -0.16 7.11 -14.03
N PRO A 540 -0.35 8.25 -13.35
CA PRO A 540 0.66 8.86 -12.50
C PRO A 540 1.00 8.00 -11.27
N GLY A 541 2.07 8.36 -10.57
CA GLY A 541 2.50 7.73 -9.31
C GLY A 541 3.88 7.09 -9.38
N VAL A 542 4.25 6.35 -8.32
CA VAL A 542 5.54 5.67 -8.21
C VAL A 542 5.47 4.32 -8.91
N LEU A 543 6.40 4.09 -9.85
CA LEU A 543 6.55 2.80 -10.51
C LEU A 543 7.07 1.74 -9.52
N ASN A 544 6.17 0.92 -8.97
CA ASN A 544 6.49 -0.18 -8.07
C ASN A 544 5.62 -1.41 -8.38
N VAL A 545 6.05 -2.19 -9.37
CA VAL A 545 5.36 -3.43 -9.77
C VAL A 545 5.35 -4.49 -8.66
N THR A 546 4.31 -5.31 -8.61
CA THR A 546 4.09 -6.31 -7.55
C THR A 546 4.14 -5.73 -6.13
N SER A 547 3.48 -4.58 -5.92
CA SER A 547 3.37 -3.89 -4.61
C SER A 547 1.95 -3.96 -4.05
N ALA A 548 1.79 -3.64 -2.75
CA ALA A 548 0.47 -3.55 -2.13
C ALA A 548 -0.42 -2.47 -2.79
N ASP A 549 0.11 -1.24 -2.95
CA ASP A 549 -0.58 -0.11 -3.58
C ASP A 549 -1.11 -0.43 -4.98
N SER A 550 -0.33 -1.18 -5.77
CA SER A 550 -0.72 -1.67 -7.10
C SER A 550 -1.92 -2.63 -7.04
N ILE A 551 -1.91 -3.58 -6.12
CA ILE A 551 -2.98 -4.57 -5.96
C ILE A 551 -4.25 -3.93 -5.37
N ASP A 552 -4.11 -2.96 -4.47
CA ASP A 552 -5.20 -2.11 -4.01
C ASP A 552 -5.78 -1.27 -5.15
N GLY A 553 -4.94 -0.70 -6.02
CA GLY A 553 -5.38 -0.02 -7.24
C GLY A 553 -6.12 -0.94 -8.21
N PHE A 554 -5.73 -2.22 -8.30
CA PHE A 554 -6.45 -3.21 -9.10
C PHE A 554 -7.80 -3.61 -8.47
N ARG A 555 -7.87 -3.73 -7.13
CA ARG A 555 -9.13 -3.93 -6.40
C ARG A 555 -10.10 -2.77 -6.69
N ASP A 556 -9.64 -1.54 -6.56
CA ASP A 556 -10.44 -0.33 -6.76
C ASP A 556 -10.93 -0.23 -8.21
N LEU A 557 -10.10 -0.59 -9.20
CA LEU A 557 -10.51 -0.70 -10.61
C LEU A 557 -11.66 -1.69 -10.83
N ILE A 558 -11.61 -2.84 -10.17
CA ILE A 558 -12.63 -3.89 -10.29
C ILE A 558 -13.95 -3.41 -9.68
N GLU A 559 -13.93 -2.82 -8.48
CA GLU A 559 -15.15 -2.30 -7.84
C GLU A 559 -15.74 -1.14 -8.65
N TRP A 560 -14.92 -0.18 -9.09
CA TRP A 560 -15.35 0.92 -9.95
C TRP A 560 -16.00 0.42 -11.25
N ALA A 561 -15.39 -0.55 -11.92
CA ALA A 561 -15.91 -1.13 -13.17
C ALA A 561 -17.19 -1.95 -12.98
N ALA A 562 -17.42 -2.50 -11.79
CA ALA A 562 -18.68 -3.17 -11.45
C ALA A 562 -19.84 -2.18 -11.26
N GLU A 563 -19.57 -0.96 -10.82
CA GLU A 563 -20.60 0.05 -10.50
C GLU A 563 -21.03 0.94 -11.68
N GLN A 564 -20.34 0.87 -12.83
CA GLN A 564 -20.68 1.69 -14.00
C GLN A 564 -22.05 1.36 -14.60
N ASP A 565 -22.70 2.36 -15.21
CA ASP A 565 -24.07 2.26 -15.74
C ASP A 565 -24.22 1.25 -16.90
N TRP A 566 -23.17 1.08 -17.70
CA TRP A 566 -23.01 0.07 -18.74
C TRP A 566 -22.59 -1.31 -18.21
N SER A 567 -22.26 -1.44 -16.93
CA SER A 567 -21.81 -2.68 -16.31
C SER A 567 -22.97 -3.52 -15.79
N SER A 568 -22.88 -4.83 -15.98
CA SER A 568 -23.80 -5.82 -15.39
C SER A 568 -23.54 -6.07 -13.90
N GLY A 569 -22.56 -5.40 -13.29
CA GLY A 569 -22.09 -5.69 -11.93
C GLY A 569 -21.20 -6.93 -11.81
N LYS A 570 -20.86 -7.57 -12.95
CA LYS A 570 -20.04 -8.78 -13.01
C LYS A 570 -18.76 -8.54 -13.81
N VAL A 571 -17.64 -8.67 -13.13
CA VAL A 571 -16.29 -8.52 -13.66
C VAL A 571 -15.60 -9.88 -13.71
N GLY A 572 -14.92 -10.17 -14.82
CA GLY A 572 -13.96 -11.26 -14.93
C GLY A 572 -12.56 -10.77 -15.21
N LEU A 573 -11.55 -11.53 -14.78
CA LEU A 573 -10.16 -11.27 -15.12
C LEU A 573 -9.68 -12.32 -16.14
N LEU A 574 -9.01 -11.86 -17.19
CA LEU A 574 -8.45 -12.70 -18.25
C LEU A 574 -7.24 -12.00 -18.85
N GLY A 575 -6.09 -12.66 -18.84
CA GLY A 575 -4.83 -12.15 -19.35
C GLY A 575 -3.71 -13.14 -19.02
N VAL A 576 -2.52 -12.89 -19.55
CA VAL A 576 -1.36 -13.80 -19.46
C VAL A 576 -0.25 -13.21 -18.57
N SER A 577 0.66 -14.03 -18.04
CA SER A 577 1.88 -13.59 -17.33
C SER A 577 1.57 -12.76 -16.07
N TYR A 578 2.02 -11.51 -16.02
CA TYR A 578 1.69 -10.56 -14.95
C TYR A 578 0.18 -10.30 -14.84
N TYR A 579 -0.53 -10.19 -15.97
CA TYR A 579 -1.98 -10.06 -15.98
C TYR A 579 -2.70 -11.33 -15.47
N ALA A 580 -2.01 -12.47 -15.37
CA ALA A 580 -2.50 -13.68 -14.70
C ALA A 580 -2.06 -13.74 -13.23
N ALA A 581 -0.81 -13.44 -12.93
CA ALA A 581 -0.25 -13.43 -11.57
C ALA A 581 -0.99 -12.45 -10.63
N ALA A 582 -1.28 -11.25 -11.13
CA ALA A 582 -2.05 -10.24 -10.39
C ALA A 582 -3.49 -10.69 -10.06
N GLN A 583 -4.07 -11.62 -10.84
CA GLN A 583 -5.43 -12.14 -10.57
C GLN A 583 -5.48 -12.94 -9.27
N TRP A 584 -4.46 -13.76 -8.99
CA TRP A 584 -4.40 -14.54 -7.75
C TRP A 584 -4.40 -13.63 -6.52
N HIS A 585 -3.58 -12.58 -6.56
CA HIS A 585 -3.43 -11.65 -5.44
C HIS A 585 -4.70 -10.79 -5.26
N VAL A 586 -5.18 -10.12 -6.32
CA VAL A 586 -6.39 -9.27 -6.20
C VAL A 586 -7.64 -10.08 -5.85
N ALA A 587 -7.77 -11.33 -6.34
CA ALA A 587 -8.90 -12.19 -5.99
C ALA A 587 -8.87 -12.66 -4.53
N SER A 588 -7.70 -12.71 -3.88
CA SER A 588 -7.61 -12.99 -2.43
C SER A 588 -8.17 -11.85 -1.57
N LEU A 589 -8.15 -10.61 -2.08
CA LEU A 589 -8.80 -9.45 -1.45
C LEU A 589 -10.33 -9.44 -1.60
N ARG A 590 -10.88 -10.33 -2.45
CA ARG A 590 -12.32 -10.49 -2.72
C ARG A 590 -13.06 -9.17 -3.11
N PRO A 591 -12.57 -8.39 -4.10
CA PRO A 591 -13.24 -7.18 -4.58
C PRO A 591 -14.70 -7.42 -4.96
N LYS A 592 -15.57 -6.45 -4.67
CA LYS A 592 -16.97 -6.46 -5.10
C LYS A 592 -17.05 -6.53 -6.63
N GLY A 593 -18.04 -7.27 -7.12
CA GLY A 593 -18.28 -7.45 -8.55
C GLY A 593 -17.37 -8.47 -9.24
N LEU A 594 -16.25 -8.89 -8.64
CA LEU A 594 -15.43 -9.97 -9.19
C LEU A 594 -16.18 -11.31 -9.14
N ALA A 595 -16.44 -11.87 -10.32
CA ALA A 595 -17.30 -13.04 -10.49
C ALA A 595 -16.57 -14.26 -11.09
N ALA A 596 -15.40 -14.08 -11.72
CA ALA A 596 -14.54 -15.18 -12.19
C ALA A 596 -13.10 -14.70 -12.48
N ILE A 597 -12.11 -15.61 -12.42
CA ILE A 597 -10.74 -15.36 -12.89
C ILE A 597 -10.26 -16.44 -13.86
N VAL A 598 -9.41 -16.06 -14.81
CA VAL A 598 -8.73 -16.96 -15.76
C VAL A 598 -7.24 -16.61 -15.78
N PRO A 599 -6.48 -17.04 -14.76
CA PRO A 599 -5.03 -16.87 -14.73
C PRO A 599 -4.38 -17.82 -15.73
N TRP A 600 -4.03 -17.28 -16.90
CA TRP A 600 -3.37 -18.00 -17.99
C TRP A 600 -1.86 -17.82 -17.88
N GLU A 601 -1.10 -18.86 -17.55
CA GLU A 601 0.35 -18.75 -17.28
C GLU A 601 0.68 -17.60 -16.32
N GLY A 602 0.26 -17.73 -15.05
CA GLY A 602 0.47 -16.74 -14.00
C GLY A 602 0.99 -17.41 -12.72
N PHE A 603 2.14 -16.94 -12.22
CA PHE A 603 2.67 -17.42 -10.95
C PHE A 603 1.78 -16.98 -9.78
N SER A 604 1.74 -17.77 -8.72
CA SER A 604 0.93 -17.51 -7.51
C SER A 604 1.78 -17.06 -6.32
N ASP A 605 3.09 -17.28 -6.38
CA ASP A 605 4.05 -16.97 -5.33
C ASP A 605 5.28 -16.27 -5.92
N LEU A 606 5.36 -14.95 -5.73
CA LEU A 606 6.45 -14.12 -6.27
C LEU A 606 7.84 -14.62 -5.83
N TYR A 607 7.97 -15.14 -4.61
CA TYR A 607 9.25 -15.64 -4.12
C TYR A 607 9.59 -16.98 -4.77
N ARG A 608 8.74 -18.00 -4.62
CA ARG A 608 9.10 -19.39 -4.97
C ARG A 608 9.10 -19.70 -6.46
N GLU A 609 8.46 -18.85 -7.28
CA GLU A 609 8.08 -19.17 -8.67
C GLU A 609 8.56 -18.15 -9.70
N SER A 610 9.14 -17.03 -9.25
CA SER A 610 9.64 -15.97 -10.14
C SER A 610 10.97 -15.38 -9.66
N LEU A 611 11.06 -14.98 -8.39
CA LEU A 611 12.29 -14.38 -7.86
C LEU A 611 13.35 -15.44 -7.51
N ARG A 612 12.96 -16.52 -6.80
CA ARG A 612 13.89 -17.48 -6.20
C ARG A 612 13.42 -18.92 -6.30
N HIS A 613 13.98 -19.67 -7.25
CA HIS A 613 13.76 -21.11 -7.35
C HIS A 613 14.57 -21.85 -6.29
N GLY A 614 13.88 -22.50 -5.35
CA GLY A 614 14.52 -23.20 -4.23
C GLY A 614 15.37 -22.31 -3.31
N GLY A 615 15.14 -20.99 -3.32
CA GLY A 615 15.95 -19.98 -2.62
C GLY A 615 17.08 -19.33 -3.45
N ILE A 616 17.36 -19.82 -4.65
CA ILE A 616 18.42 -19.32 -5.55
C ILE A 616 17.84 -18.23 -6.46
N LEU A 617 18.49 -17.06 -6.58
CA LEU A 617 17.97 -15.93 -7.38
C LEU A 617 17.94 -16.22 -8.89
N SER A 618 16.79 -16.07 -9.55
CA SER A 618 16.63 -16.12 -11.01
C SER A 618 16.71 -14.70 -11.61
N ASN A 619 17.93 -14.23 -11.85
CA ASN A 619 18.21 -12.80 -12.07
C ASN A 619 17.98 -12.31 -13.51
N LYS A 620 18.30 -13.15 -14.52
CA LYS A 620 18.35 -12.71 -15.94
C LYS A 620 16.98 -12.30 -16.47
N PHE A 621 15.96 -13.12 -16.25
CA PHE A 621 14.60 -12.86 -16.71
C PHE A 621 14.06 -11.56 -16.12
N LEU A 622 14.16 -11.39 -14.79
CA LEU A 622 13.68 -10.18 -14.12
C LEU A 622 14.36 -8.90 -14.63
N SER A 623 15.68 -8.95 -14.84
CA SER A 623 16.45 -7.83 -15.37
C SER A 623 16.05 -7.48 -16.81
N PHE A 624 15.91 -8.47 -17.68
CA PHE A 624 15.46 -8.31 -19.06
C PHE A 624 14.01 -7.80 -19.13
N TRP A 625 13.11 -8.44 -18.38
CA TRP A 625 11.69 -8.12 -18.32
C TRP A 625 11.44 -6.69 -17.83
N TYR A 626 12.05 -6.33 -16.69
CA TYR A 626 11.87 -5.00 -16.11
C TYR A 626 12.42 -3.91 -17.04
N SER A 627 13.63 -4.08 -17.57
CA SER A 627 14.24 -3.08 -18.45
C SER A 627 13.55 -2.95 -19.81
N ARG A 628 13.03 -4.06 -20.39
CA ARG A 628 12.38 -4.04 -21.71
C ARG A 628 10.90 -3.65 -21.67
N GLN A 629 10.15 -4.06 -20.65
CA GLN A 629 8.68 -4.04 -20.66
C GLN A 629 8.06 -3.14 -19.59
N VAL A 630 8.75 -2.90 -18.47
CA VAL A 630 8.23 -2.14 -17.32
C VAL A 630 8.78 -0.72 -17.32
N ALA A 631 10.10 -0.57 -17.19
CA ALA A 631 10.74 0.74 -17.06
C ALA A 631 10.58 1.62 -18.32
N THR A 632 10.49 1.01 -19.51
CA THR A 632 10.22 1.66 -20.81
C THR A 632 8.81 2.22 -20.95
N ASN A 633 7.91 1.85 -20.04
CA ASN A 633 6.53 2.31 -19.92
C ASN A 633 6.32 3.15 -18.66
N GLN A 634 7.36 3.63 -17.96
CA GLN A 634 7.16 4.51 -16.80
C GLN A 634 6.41 5.79 -17.21
N TYR A 635 5.46 6.21 -16.36
CA TYR A 635 4.77 7.50 -16.49
C TYR A 635 5.77 8.66 -16.53
N GLY A 636 5.55 9.62 -17.42
CA GLY A 636 6.45 10.76 -17.61
C GLY A 636 7.71 10.47 -18.43
N LEU A 637 7.93 9.23 -18.89
CA LEU A 637 9.11 8.89 -19.69
C LEU A 637 8.90 9.22 -21.19
N PRO A 638 9.72 10.11 -21.80
CA PRO A 638 9.54 10.50 -23.20
C PRO A 638 9.78 9.38 -24.22
N GLY A 639 9.26 9.61 -25.43
CA GLY A 639 9.58 8.86 -26.64
C GLY A 639 8.77 7.59 -26.86
N ARG A 640 7.68 7.36 -26.10
CA ARG A 640 6.69 6.31 -26.39
C ARG A 640 6.14 6.48 -27.81
N LYS A 641 5.82 7.71 -28.21
CA LYS A 641 5.35 8.05 -29.55
C LYS A 641 6.39 7.71 -30.63
N ALA A 642 7.66 8.01 -30.39
CA ALA A 642 8.75 7.69 -31.30
C ALA A 642 8.98 6.17 -31.46
N ARG A 643 8.59 5.37 -30.46
CA ARG A 643 8.61 3.90 -30.50
C ARG A 643 7.34 3.29 -31.13
N ASN A 644 6.35 4.09 -31.52
CA ASN A 644 4.97 3.68 -31.86
C ASN A 644 4.23 2.97 -30.70
N TRP A 645 4.57 3.28 -29.45
CA TRP A 645 4.04 2.64 -28.23
C TRP A 645 2.89 3.43 -27.58
N GLY A 646 2.03 4.00 -28.43
CA GLY A 646 1.02 4.98 -28.04
C GLY A 646 1.58 6.41 -27.92
N PRO A 647 0.78 7.38 -27.43
CA PRO A 647 1.26 8.73 -27.18
C PRO A 647 2.29 8.77 -26.05
N ASP A 648 3.11 9.82 -26.04
CA ASP A 648 3.87 10.23 -24.85
C ASP A 648 2.91 10.67 -23.73
N THR A 649 3.43 10.94 -22.53
CA THR A 649 2.61 11.29 -21.36
C THR A 649 1.82 12.57 -21.63
N VAL A 650 0.48 12.49 -21.63
CA VAL A 650 -0.39 13.61 -22.08
C VAL A 650 -0.31 14.82 -21.14
N GLU A 651 0.04 14.58 -19.88
CA GLU A 651 0.20 15.60 -18.83
C GLU A 651 1.63 16.17 -18.77
N GLY A 652 2.55 15.66 -19.59
CA GLY A 652 3.94 16.14 -19.72
C GLY A 652 4.99 15.09 -19.35
N ASP A 653 6.21 15.29 -19.86
CA ASP A 653 7.38 14.47 -19.50
C ASP A 653 7.96 14.92 -18.15
N LEU A 654 8.50 13.98 -17.37
CA LEU A 654 9.18 14.24 -16.11
C LEU A 654 10.69 14.40 -16.31
N SER A 655 11.35 15.17 -15.42
CA SER A 655 12.81 15.26 -15.40
C SER A 655 13.47 13.91 -15.05
N PRO A 656 14.75 13.69 -15.42
CA PRO A 656 15.49 12.48 -15.02
C PRO A 656 15.48 12.22 -13.50
N GLU A 657 15.55 13.29 -12.71
CA GLU A 657 15.53 13.25 -11.24
C GLU A 657 14.15 12.83 -10.71
N GLU A 658 13.05 13.36 -11.27
CA GLU A 658 11.69 12.94 -10.93
C GLU A 658 11.38 11.51 -11.39
N LEU A 659 11.90 11.08 -12.54
CA LEU A 659 11.78 9.70 -13.02
C LEU A 659 12.52 8.71 -12.12
N ASP A 660 13.67 9.10 -11.57
CA ASP A 660 14.43 8.29 -10.62
C ASP A 660 13.78 8.25 -9.23
N ALA A 661 13.20 9.36 -8.77
CA ALA A 661 12.43 9.43 -7.53
C ALA A 661 11.10 8.65 -7.60
N ASN A 662 10.39 8.72 -8.73
CA ASN A 662 9.11 8.03 -8.95
C ASN A 662 9.28 6.57 -9.44
N ARG A 663 10.37 5.90 -9.04
CA ARG A 663 10.64 4.50 -9.41
C ARG A 663 11.22 3.72 -8.23
N HIS A 664 10.59 2.61 -7.87
CA HIS A 664 11.16 1.69 -6.88
C HIS A 664 12.41 1.01 -7.44
N LYS A 665 13.54 1.16 -6.74
CA LYS A 665 14.82 0.56 -7.13
C LYS A 665 14.92 -0.85 -6.54
N ALA A 666 14.30 -1.82 -7.21
CA ALA A 666 14.31 -3.21 -6.77
C ALA A 666 15.73 -3.84 -6.91
N VAL A 667 16.48 -3.90 -5.81
CA VAL A 667 17.76 -4.62 -5.73
C VAL A 667 17.49 -6.09 -5.42
N TYR A 668 17.24 -6.90 -6.47
CA TYR A 668 16.73 -8.27 -6.32
C TYR A 668 17.57 -9.21 -5.46
N HIS A 669 18.91 -9.03 -5.38
CA HIS A 669 19.79 -9.87 -4.55
C HIS A 669 19.76 -9.53 -3.04
N GLU A 670 19.21 -8.37 -2.66
CA GLU A 670 18.97 -8.01 -1.26
C GLU A 670 17.71 -8.67 -0.72
N ARG A 671 16.73 -8.93 -1.58
CA ARG A 671 15.49 -9.69 -1.29
C ARG A 671 15.80 -11.19 -1.23
N ARG A 672 16.41 -11.65 -0.14
CA ARG A 672 16.91 -13.01 0.09
C ARG A 672 15.86 -13.96 0.65
N PHE A 673 14.96 -13.48 1.50
CA PHE A 673 14.01 -14.28 2.26
C PHE A 673 12.57 -13.80 2.06
N ARG A 674 11.61 -14.69 2.26
CA ARG A 674 10.19 -14.39 2.05
C ARG A 674 9.61 -13.41 3.08
N ASP A 675 10.25 -13.30 4.24
CA ASP A 675 9.95 -12.37 5.34
C ASP A 675 10.68 -11.02 5.22
N ASP A 676 11.50 -10.80 4.17
CA ASP A 676 12.06 -9.48 3.89
C ASP A 676 10.93 -8.47 3.61
N LYS A 677 11.07 -7.24 4.13
CA LYS A 677 10.02 -6.20 4.14
C LYS A 677 9.30 -6.01 2.79
N ASP A 678 10.06 -5.94 1.70
CA ASP A 678 9.59 -5.74 0.32
C ASP A 678 8.78 -6.92 -0.25
N LEU A 679 8.93 -8.12 0.31
CA LEU A 679 8.23 -9.33 -0.11
C LEU A 679 7.11 -9.69 0.88
N ALA A 680 7.34 -9.43 2.17
CA ALA A 680 6.38 -9.63 3.24
C ALA A 680 5.05 -8.89 3.00
N CYS A 681 5.12 -7.66 2.46
CA CYS A 681 3.94 -6.84 2.16
C CYS A 681 3.07 -7.35 1.00
N VAL A 682 3.58 -8.29 0.18
CA VAL A 682 2.85 -8.88 -0.95
C VAL A 682 2.69 -10.40 -0.86
N ASN A 683 2.98 -10.97 0.32
CA ASN A 683 2.54 -12.31 0.65
C ASN A 683 1.04 -12.31 0.96
N PHE A 684 0.25 -13.01 0.15
CA PHE A 684 -1.18 -13.21 0.38
C PHE A 684 -1.52 -14.69 0.64
N ASN A 685 -2.71 -14.94 1.17
CA ASN A 685 -3.22 -16.29 1.36
C ASN A 685 -4.03 -16.72 0.13
N ILE A 686 -3.50 -17.67 -0.63
CA ILE A 686 -4.14 -18.22 -1.83
C ILE A 686 -5.50 -18.86 -1.53
N GLU A 687 -5.71 -19.39 -0.31
CA GLU A 687 -6.99 -20.01 0.07
C GLU A 687 -8.15 -18.99 0.07
N ASP A 688 -7.86 -17.69 0.20
CA ASP A 688 -8.88 -16.64 0.15
C ASP A 688 -9.48 -16.43 -1.25
N VAL A 689 -8.81 -16.89 -2.31
CA VAL A 689 -9.30 -16.92 -3.70
C VAL A 689 -10.49 -17.89 -3.80
N THR A 690 -11.68 -17.32 -3.68
CA THR A 690 -12.95 -18.06 -3.52
C THR A 690 -13.90 -17.95 -4.72
N VAL A 691 -13.61 -17.02 -5.63
CA VAL A 691 -14.32 -16.88 -6.92
C VAL A 691 -14.05 -18.08 -7.85
N PRO A 692 -14.97 -18.42 -8.77
CA PRO A 692 -14.72 -19.42 -9.80
C PRO A 692 -13.43 -19.12 -10.59
N LEU A 693 -12.64 -20.16 -10.87
CA LEU A 693 -11.36 -20.00 -11.57
C LEU A 693 -11.07 -21.09 -12.61
N LEU A 694 -10.46 -20.68 -13.71
CA LEU A 694 -9.84 -21.55 -14.72
C LEU A 694 -8.34 -21.24 -14.79
N SER A 695 -7.54 -22.04 -14.10
CA SER A 695 -6.08 -21.94 -14.12
C SER A 695 -5.54 -22.66 -15.35
N VAL A 696 -4.71 -21.99 -16.16
CA VAL A 696 -4.12 -22.58 -17.36
C VAL A 696 -2.59 -22.66 -17.22
N ALA A 697 -2.07 -23.88 -17.17
CA ALA A 697 -0.67 -24.20 -16.87
C ALA A 697 0.05 -24.74 -18.12
N ASN A 698 1.18 -24.17 -18.51
CA ASN A 698 1.95 -24.65 -19.65
C ASN A 698 3.09 -25.58 -19.23
N LEU A 699 3.09 -26.80 -19.76
CA LEU A 699 4.13 -27.81 -19.48
C LEU A 699 5.53 -27.42 -20.01
N GLY A 700 5.61 -26.41 -20.87
CA GLY A 700 6.84 -25.76 -21.32
C GLY A 700 7.36 -24.66 -20.38
N GLY A 701 6.48 -24.02 -19.60
CA GLY A 701 6.79 -22.91 -18.69
C GLY A 701 7.48 -23.32 -17.39
N ASN A 702 8.38 -24.30 -17.46
CA ASN A 702 8.95 -25.03 -16.32
C ASN A 702 9.99 -24.26 -15.48
N SER A 703 10.11 -22.95 -15.69
CA SER A 703 11.01 -22.05 -14.95
C SER A 703 10.34 -20.71 -14.56
N LEU A 704 8.99 -20.61 -14.66
CA LEU A 704 8.23 -19.44 -14.21
C LEU A 704 6.79 -19.81 -13.78
N HIS A 705 5.84 -19.85 -14.71
CA HIS A 705 4.41 -19.87 -14.38
C HIS A 705 3.82 -21.24 -14.03
N LEU A 706 4.39 -22.34 -14.57
CA LEU A 706 3.82 -23.69 -14.46
C LEU A 706 3.49 -24.09 -13.02
N ARG A 707 4.43 -23.86 -12.09
CA ARG A 707 4.25 -24.18 -10.68
C ARG A 707 3.08 -23.40 -10.06
N GLY A 708 3.03 -22.09 -10.28
CA GLY A 708 2.00 -21.23 -9.70
C GLY A 708 0.60 -21.48 -10.21
N ASN A 709 0.42 -21.85 -11.48
CA ASN A 709 -0.89 -22.26 -11.97
C ASN A 709 -1.38 -23.57 -11.32
N VAL A 710 -0.47 -24.53 -11.11
CA VAL A 710 -0.78 -25.82 -10.49
C VAL A 710 -1.06 -25.67 -8.99
N LEU A 711 -0.22 -24.91 -8.26
CA LEU A 711 -0.37 -24.70 -6.82
C LEU A 711 -1.53 -23.73 -6.50
N GLY A 712 -1.71 -22.67 -7.30
CA GLY A 712 -2.86 -21.78 -7.23
C GLY A 712 -4.18 -22.55 -7.40
N TYR A 713 -4.27 -23.48 -8.36
CA TYR A 713 -5.41 -24.39 -8.47
C TYR A 713 -5.54 -25.30 -7.22
N LEU A 714 -4.46 -25.92 -6.76
CA LEU A 714 -4.51 -26.84 -5.62
C LEU A 714 -5.04 -26.16 -4.35
N TRP A 715 -4.55 -24.96 -4.05
CA TRP A 715 -4.75 -24.30 -2.76
C TRP A 715 -5.85 -23.23 -2.76
N ALA A 716 -6.28 -22.68 -3.90
CA ALA A 716 -7.40 -21.73 -3.91
C ALA A 716 -8.68 -22.31 -3.26
N GLY A 717 -9.34 -21.55 -2.39
CA GLY A 717 -10.55 -21.96 -1.66
C GLY A 717 -11.82 -22.02 -2.51
N SER A 718 -11.72 -21.72 -3.80
CA SER A 718 -12.83 -21.77 -4.76
C SER A 718 -13.47 -23.16 -4.85
N LYS A 719 -14.80 -23.17 -4.82
CA LYS A 719 -15.62 -24.38 -5.00
C LYS A 719 -15.74 -24.82 -6.47
N PHE A 720 -15.38 -23.92 -7.40
CA PHE A 720 -15.47 -24.11 -8.84
C PHE A 720 -14.14 -23.74 -9.48
N LYS A 721 -13.17 -24.64 -9.31
CA LYS A 721 -11.82 -24.48 -9.83
C LYS A 721 -11.52 -25.55 -10.86
N TYR A 722 -10.85 -25.13 -11.93
CA TYR A 722 -10.49 -25.95 -13.07
C TYR A 722 -9.01 -25.74 -13.42
N LEU A 723 -8.29 -26.80 -13.76
CA LEU A 723 -6.89 -26.80 -14.17
C LEU A 723 -6.77 -27.35 -15.59
N ARG A 724 -6.32 -26.51 -16.51
CA ARG A 724 -6.08 -26.89 -17.90
C ARG A 724 -4.60 -26.85 -18.18
N PHE A 725 -4.03 -27.96 -18.62
CA PHE A 725 -2.66 -27.97 -19.12
C PHE A 725 -2.63 -27.63 -20.61
N ILE A 726 -1.59 -26.92 -21.03
CA ILE A 726 -1.28 -26.59 -22.43
C ILE A 726 0.20 -26.87 -22.73
N VAL A 727 0.56 -26.73 -24.00
CA VAL A 727 1.93 -26.78 -24.54
C VAL A 727 2.09 -25.66 -25.57
N GLY A 728 3.31 -25.47 -26.06
CA GLY A 728 3.67 -24.42 -26.99
C GLY A 728 4.30 -23.22 -26.29
N ARG A 729 4.56 -22.15 -27.05
CA ARG A 729 5.05 -20.89 -26.50
C ARG A 729 4.03 -20.27 -25.53
N HIS A 730 4.49 -19.32 -24.73
CA HIS A 730 3.68 -18.57 -23.76
C HIS A 730 2.61 -17.67 -24.38
N ASP A 731 2.81 -17.24 -25.63
CA ASP A 731 2.03 -16.18 -26.28
C ASP A 731 0.93 -16.70 -27.23
N LEU A 732 1.25 -17.69 -28.07
CA LEU A 732 0.34 -18.16 -29.13
C LEU A 732 -0.91 -18.91 -28.62
N PRO A 733 -0.84 -19.84 -27.64
CA PRO A 733 -1.98 -20.66 -27.24
C PRO A 733 -3.16 -19.87 -26.71
N PHE A 734 -2.92 -18.71 -26.08
CA PHE A 734 -3.96 -17.81 -25.61
C PHE A 734 -4.88 -17.31 -26.73
N TYR A 735 -4.41 -17.28 -27.98
CA TYR A 735 -5.14 -16.84 -29.18
C TYR A 735 -5.55 -17.98 -30.13
N TYR A 736 -5.36 -19.25 -29.76
CA TYR A 736 -5.84 -20.37 -30.58
C TYR A 736 -7.38 -20.44 -30.51
N PRO A 737 -8.11 -20.63 -31.64
CA PRO A 737 -9.57 -20.63 -31.65
C PRO A 737 -10.22 -21.60 -30.65
N GLU A 738 -9.64 -22.79 -30.49
CA GLU A 738 -10.08 -23.80 -29.52
C GLU A 738 -9.92 -23.34 -28.06
N GLU A 739 -8.86 -22.59 -27.76
CA GLU A 739 -8.53 -22.12 -26.41
C GLU A 739 -9.32 -20.86 -26.04
N VAL A 740 -9.47 -19.92 -26.98
CA VAL A 740 -10.35 -18.75 -26.84
C VAL A 740 -11.80 -19.19 -26.62
N GLN A 741 -12.25 -20.28 -27.25
CA GLN A 741 -13.58 -20.83 -27.01
C GLN A 741 -13.73 -21.40 -25.58
N VAL A 742 -12.69 -22.00 -25.00
CA VAL A 742 -12.71 -22.45 -23.58
C VAL A 742 -12.77 -21.25 -22.64
N GLN A 743 -11.90 -20.24 -22.84
CA GLN A 743 -11.93 -18.98 -22.07
C GLN A 743 -13.33 -18.36 -22.11
N LYS A 744 -13.89 -18.21 -23.31
CA LYS A 744 -15.22 -17.62 -23.54
C LYS A 744 -16.33 -18.46 -22.91
N SER A 745 -16.30 -19.78 -23.04
CA SER A 745 -17.34 -20.65 -22.46
C SER A 745 -17.38 -20.57 -20.93
N PHE A 746 -16.21 -20.54 -20.28
CA PHE A 746 -16.10 -20.37 -18.84
C PHE A 746 -16.61 -18.98 -18.39
N LEU A 747 -16.18 -17.92 -19.08
CA LEU A 747 -16.59 -16.55 -18.77
C LEU A 747 -18.07 -16.29 -19.07
N ASP A 748 -18.66 -16.87 -20.12
CA ASP A 748 -20.09 -16.75 -20.44
C ASP A 748 -20.94 -17.36 -19.31
N ALA A 749 -20.53 -18.52 -18.78
CA ALA A 749 -21.24 -19.22 -17.73
C ALA A 749 -21.35 -18.39 -16.42
N TRP A 750 -20.23 -17.81 -15.96
CA TRP A 750 -20.20 -17.04 -14.72
C TRP A 750 -20.70 -15.60 -14.89
N LEU A 751 -20.30 -14.94 -15.97
CA LEU A 751 -20.57 -13.52 -16.17
C LEU A 751 -21.94 -13.25 -16.81
N LYS A 752 -22.43 -14.12 -17.70
CA LYS A 752 -23.75 -13.96 -18.35
C LYS A 752 -24.80 -14.95 -17.86
N GLY A 753 -24.39 -16.08 -17.26
CA GLY A 753 -25.30 -17.19 -16.97
C GLY A 753 -25.55 -18.13 -18.16
N ASP A 754 -24.80 -17.97 -19.26
CA ASP A 754 -24.86 -18.84 -20.45
C ASP A 754 -23.94 -20.06 -20.25
N ASP A 755 -24.36 -20.97 -19.36
CA ASP A 755 -23.59 -22.16 -18.99
C ASP A 755 -23.89 -23.36 -19.91
N ARG A 756 -23.27 -23.33 -21.09
CA ARG A 756 -23.42 -24.34 -22.16
C ARG A 756 -22.76 -25.68 -21.83
N GLU A 757 -21.64 -25.67 -21.13
CA GLU A 757 -20.84 -26.88 -20.82
C GLU A 757 -21.09 -27.43 -19.40
N GLY A 758 -21.62 -26.62 -18.48
CA GLY A 758 -21.87 -27.01 -17.09
C GLY A 758 -20.84 -26.50 -16.07
N TRP A 759 -20.10 -25.43 -16.35
CA TRP A 759 -19.09 -24.83 -15.46
C TRP A 759 -19.64 -24.45 -14.09
N THR A 760 -20.92 -24.07 -14.01
CA THR A 760 -21.62 -23.70 -12.76
C THR A 760 -22.21 -24.91 -12.01
N LYS A 761 -22.18 -26.09 -12.61
CA LYS A 761 -22.76 -27.33 -12.07
C LYS A 761 -21.65 -28.24 -11.55
N LYS A 762 -21.51 -28.32 -10.23
CA LYS A 762 -20.43 -29.09 -9.59
C LYS A 762 -20.43 -30.55 -10.08
N GLY A 763 -19.34 -30.96 -10.71
CA GLY A 763 -19.16 -32.31 -11.26
C GLY A 763 -19.69 -32.55 -12.67
N ALA A 764 -20.26 -31.54 -13.34
CA ALA A 764 -20.64 -31.67 -14.76
C ALA A 764 -19.43 -31.61 -15.70
N ILE A 765 -18.39 -30.87 -15.31
CA ILE A 765 -17.10 -30.79 -16.01
C ILE A 765 -16.01 -31.37 -15.09
N SER A 766 -15.14 -32.20 -15.65
CA SER A 766 -13.94 -32.70 -14.98
C SER A 766 -13.02 -31.54 -14.58
N PRO A 767 -12.64 -31.40 -13.30
CA PRO A 767 -11.78 -30.30 -12.84
C PRO A 767 -10.41 -30.20 -13.52
N VAL A 768 -9.89 -31.28 -14.12
CA VAL A 768 -8.55 -31.28 -14.74
C VAL A 768 -8.63 -31.72 -16.20
N ASP A 769 -7.98 -30.99 -17.10
CA ASP A 769 -7.80 -31.32 -18.52
C ASP A 769 -6.31 -31.31 -18.88
N LEU A 770 -5.73 -32.48 -19.08
CA LEU A 770 -4.32 -32.73 -19.35
C LEU A 770 -4.03 -32.74 -20.85
N VAL A 771 -2.84 -32.26 -21.25
CA VAL A 771 -2.20 -32.65 -22.51
C VAL A 771 -1.24 -33.79 -22.22
N LEU A 772 -1.32 -34.88 -22.99
CA LEU A 772 -0.44 -36.04 -22.88
C LEU A 772 0.73 -35.91 -23.87
N ARG A 773 1.89 -35.51 -23.36
CA ARG A 773 3.13 -35.41 -24.14
C ARG A 773 3.68 -36.80 -24.45
N LYS A 774 3.25 -37.37 -25.57
CA LYS A 774 3.66 -38.68 -26.08
C LYS A 774 4.45 -38.55 -27.38
N GLY A 775 5.61 -39.19 -27.44
CA GLY A 775 6.50 -39.19 -28.60
C GLY A 775 7.22 -37.86 -28.85
N ASN A 776 8.18 -37.88 -29.77
CA ASN A 776 8.94 -36.69 -30.15
C ASN A 776 8.23 -35.93 -31.28
N VAL A 777 7.54 -34.84 -30.95
CA VAL A 777 6.90 -33.97 -31.93
C VAL A 777 7.79 -32.81 -32.40
N GLY A 778 8.98 -32.64 -31.81
CA GLY A 778 9.80 -31.43 -31.94
C GLY A 778 9.39 -30.34 -30.94
N TYR A 779 9.94 -29.14 -31.15
CA TYR A 779 9.66 -27.93 -30.35
C TYR A 779 9.43 -26.73 -31.29
N ASN A 780 8.66 -25.75 -30.81
CA ASN A 780 8.27 -24.54 -31.54
C ASN A 780 7.54 -24.81 -32.88
N ASP A 781 6.78 -25.90 -32.94
CA ASP A 781 5.90 -26.26 -34.06
C ASP A 781 4.46 -26.48 -33.55
N PRO A 782 3.61 -25.43 -33.57
CA PRO A 782 2.22 -25.51 -33.14
C PRO A 782 1.35 -26.52 -33.90
N LEU A 783 1.71 -26.91 -35.13
CA LEU A 783 0.96 -27.91 -35.89
C LEU A 783 1.33 -29.31 -35.44
N ALA A 784 2.62 -29.54 -35.18
CA ALA A 784 3.13 -30.78 -34.62
C ALA A 784 2.62 -31.04 -33.20
N GLU A 785 2.53 -30.00 -32.36
CA GLU A 785 2.08 -30.09 -30.95
C GLU A 785 0.60 -30.49 -30.82
N LYS A 786 -0.25 -30.14 -31.79
CA LYS A 786 -1.67 -30.56 -31.84
C LYS A 786 -1.86 -32.08 -31.95
N ARG A 787 -0.80 -32.85 -32.19
CA ARG A 787 -0.82 -34.32 -32.15
C ARG A 787 -0.88 -34.89 -30.73
N PHE A 788 -0.52 -34.11 -29.71
CA PHE A 788 -0.66 -34.55 -28.32
C PHE A 788 -2.13 -34.70 -27.95
N LEU A 789 -2.49 -35.88 -27.42
CA LEU A 789 -3.85 -36.19 -27.02
C LEU A 789 -4.20 -35.47 -25.72
N ARG A 790 -5.49 -35.19 -25.51
CA ARG A 790 -5.99 -34.62 -24.24
C ARG A 790 -6.72 -35.67 -23.42
N ARG A 791 -6.59 -35.61 -22.08
CA ARG A 791 -7.30 -36.48 -21.14
C ARG A 791 -7.88 -35.69 -19.98
N LYS A 792 -9.16 -35.95 -19.66
CA LYS A 792 -9.83 -35.37 -18.50
C LYS A 792 -9.60 -36.23 -17.26
N GLU A 793 -9.38 -35.59 -16.11
CA GLU A 793 -9.22 -36.22 -14.79
C GLU A 793 -10.08 -35.47 -13.77
N ASN A 794 -10.49 -36.15 -12.70
CA ASN A 794 -11.38 -35.56 -11.70
C ASN A 794 -10.63 -34.75 -10.62
N GLU A 795 -9.31 -34.90 -10.51
CA GLU A 795 -8.50 -34.33 -9.45
C GLU A 795 -7.02 -34.19 -9.87
N TRP A 796 -6.29 -33.34 -9.16
CA TRP A 796 -4.84 -33.21 -9.25
C TRP A 796 -4.26 -33.17 -7.81
N PRO A 797 -3.16 -33.88 -7.51
CA PRO A 797 -2.59 -34.96 -8.32
C PRO A 797 -3.62 -36.07 -8.55
N ILE A 798 -3.45 -36.85 -9.62
CA ILE A 798 -4.40 -37.91 -10.00
C ILE A 798 -4.44 -38.97 -8.87
N ALA A 799 -5.62 -39.38 -8.37
CA ALA A 799 -5.68 -40.28 -7.21
C ALA A 799 -5.03 -41.66 -7.41
N ARG A 800 -4.98 -42.17 -8.66
CA ARG A 800 -4.32 -43.44 -8.98
C ARG A 800 -2.79 -43.34 -9.12
N THR A 801 -2.18 -42.18 -8.89
CA THR A 801 -0.73 -41.99 -8.98
C THR A 801 0.02 -42.93 -8.02
N GLN A 802 0.97 -43.68 -8.57
CA GLN A 802 1.92 -44.52 -7.84
C GLN A 802 3.28 -43.84 -7.81
N TYR A 803 3.57 -43.19 -6.68
CA TYR A 803 4.88 -42.57 -6.43
C TYR A 803 5.96 -43.67 -6.36
N THR A 804 6.74 -43.77 -7.43
CA THR A 804 7.68 -44.86 -7.67
C THR A 804 9.12 -44.34 -7.61
N ARG A 805 9.95 -44.97 -6.77
CA ARG A 805 11.35 -44.55 -6.59
C ARG A 805 12.24 -45.15 -7.66
N PHE A 806 13.09 -44.30 -8.24
CA PHE A 806 14.21 -44.69 -9.07
C PHE A 806 15.48 -44.28 -8.33
N HIS A 807 16.15 -45.27 -7.76
CA HIS A 807 17.38 -45.11 -6.98
C HIS A 807 18.56 -44.79 -7.88
N LEU A 808 19.37 -43.80 -7.45
CA LEU A 808 20.63 -43.45 -8.10
C LEU A 808 21.74 -44.39 -7.59
N THR A 809 22.61 -44.87 -8.47
CA THR A 809 23.74 -45.75 -8.09
C THR A 809 25.12 -45.12 -8.34
N PRO A 810 26.20 -45.56 -7.66
CA PRO A 810 27.58 -45.14 -7.94
C PRO A 810 28.03 -45.36 -9.39
N GLU A 811 27.37 -46.27 -10.12
CA GLU A 811 27.60 -46.58 -11.53
C GLU A 811 26.89 -45.60 -12.48
N SER A 812 26.29 -44.51 -11.97
CA SER A 812 25.54 -43.51 -12.75
C SER A 812 24.28 -44.06 -13.43
N THR A 813 23.59 -44.99 -12.75
CA THR A 813 22.31 -45.55 -13.23
C THR A 813 21.12 -45.11 -12.38
N LEU A 814 19.91 -45.22 -12.96
CA LEU A 814 18.62 -45.14 -12.29
C LEU A 814 17.92 -46.50 -12.35
N GLN A 815 17.53 -47.06 -11.21
CA GLN A 815 16.87 -48.37 -11.10
C GLN A 815 15.80 -48.39 -10.01
N GLN A 816 14.74 -49.20 -10.18
CA GLN A 816 13.67 -49.29 -9.17
C GLN A 816 14.10 -50.09 -7.92
N ASP A 817 14.94 -51.12 -8.09
CA ASP A 817 15.51 -51.85 -6.96
C ASP A 817 16.46 -50.97 -6.16
N GLN A 818 16.27 -50.91 -4.84
CA GLN A 818 17.23 -50.24 -3.96
C GLN A 818 18.60 -50.97 -4.04
N PRO A 819 19.71 -50.26 -4.35
CA PRO A 819 21.02 -50.89 -4.45
C PRO A 819 21.42 -51.57 -3.12
N LYS A 820 21.88 -52.82 -3.22
CA LYS A 820 22.33 -53.62 -2.07
C LYS A 820 23.67 -53.12 -1.54
N ALA A 821 23.96 -53.47 -0.29
CA ALA A 821 25.07 -52.93 0.51
C ALA A 821 26.39 -52.71 -0.26
N GLN A 822 26.68 -51.45 -0.56
CA GLN A 822 27.93 -50.97 -1.14
C GLN A 822 28.79 -50.31 -0.05
N LEU A 823 30.12 -50.39 -0.21
CA LEU A 823 31.05 -49.59 0.59
C LEU A 823 30.74 -48.09 0.40
N PRO A 824 30.85 -47.26 1.46
CA PRO A 824 30.64 -45.82 1.35
C PRO A 824 31.47 -45.21 0.22
N SER A 825 30.82 -44.49 -0.68
CA SER A 825 31.45 -43.86 -1.85
C SER A 825 30.76 -42.54 -2.16
N LYS A 826 31.38 -41.69 -2.98
CA LYS A 826 30.78 -40.43 -3.43
C LYS A 826 31.14 -40.14 -4.88
N LYS A 827 30.21 -39.51 -5.61
CA LYS A 827 30.50 -38.84 -6.88
C LYS A 827 30.77 -37.37 -6.61
N THR A 828 31.65 -36.76 -7.40
CA THR A 828 32.11 -35.37 -7.23
C THR A 828 31.89 -34.58 -8.51
N TYR A 829 31.48 -33.33 -8.37
CA TYR A 829 31.34 -32.35 -9.45
C TYR A 829 31.78 -30.97 -8.94
N ASN A 830 32.19 -30.08 -9.84
CA ASN A 830 32.60 -28.72 -9.42
C ASN A 830 31.39 -27.88 -9.00
N ALA A 831 31.60 -26.95 -8.07
CA ALA A 831 30.61 -25.92 -7.74
C ALA A 831 30.72 -24.70 -8.68
N LEU A 832 29.66 -23.89 -8.77
CA LEU A 832 29.52 -22.78 -9.73
C LEU A 832 29.67 -23.22 -11.20
N GLY A 833 29.11 -24.39 -11.49
CA GLY A 833 29.19 -25.07 -12.78
C GLY A 833 28.57 -24.29 -13.93
N LYS A 834 29.12 -24.50 -15.13
CA LYS A 834 28.69 -23.82 -16.37
C LYS A 834 28.09 -24.78 -17.41
N GLY A 835 27.70 -25.97 -16.95
CA GLY A 835 27.17 -27.04 -17.80
C GLY A 835 28.23 -27.96 -18.41
N GLU A 836 29.50 -27.85 -17.97
CA GLU A 836 30.58 -28.72 -18.44
C GLU A 836 30.46 -30.14 -17.85
N PRO A 837 31.02 -31.18 -18.50
CA PRO A 837 30.96 -32.56 -17.99
C PRO A 837 31.60 -32.78 -16.61
N THR A 838 32.44 -31.86 -16.14
CA THR A 838 33.04 -31.86 -14.79
C THR A 838 32.11 -31.30 -13.70
N ASP A 839 31.01 -30.67 -14.12
CA ASP A 839 30.13 -29.87 -13.27
C ASP A 839 28.76 -30.54 -13.10
N ILE A 840 28.51 -31.63 -13.82
CA ILE A 840 27.25 -32.38 -13.88
C ILE A 840 27.49 -33.84 -13.50
N LEU A 841 26.61 -34.40 -12.67
CA LEU A 841 26.45 -35.85 -12.50
C LEU A 841 25.18 -36.31 -13.22
N THR A 842 25.34 -37.25 -14.15
CA THR A 842 24.24 -37.85 -14.91
C THR A 842 23.91 -39.25 -14.39
N PHE A 843 22.62 -39.56 -14.23
CA PHE A 843 22.09 -40.86 -13.85
C PHE A 843 21.04 -41.31 -14.88
N THR A 844 21.27 -42.45 -15.53
CA THR A 844 20.43 -42.90 -16.67
C THR A 844 19.71 -44.20 -16.36
N SER A 845 18.43 -44.30 -16.72
CA SER A 845 17.65 -45.53 -16.57
C SER A 845 18.03 -46.61 -17.59
N ALA A 846 17.67 -47.86 -17.29
CA ALA A 846 17.44 -48.85 -18.33
C ALA A 846 16.39 -48.33 -19.35
N PRO A 847 16.36 -48.83 -20.61
CA PRO A 847 15.26 -48.53 -21.52
C PRO A 847 13.95 -48.99 -20.88
N PHE A 848 12.89 -48.20 -20.99
CA PHE A 848 11.57 -48.63 -20.54
C PHE A 848 11.08 -49.78 -21.42
N GLU A 849 10.62 -50.88 -20.81
CA GLU A 849 10.15 -52.07 -21.54
C GLU A 849 8.70 -51.91 -22.04
N SER A 850 7.91 -51.13 -21.32
CA SER A 850 6.51 -50.81 -21.63
C SER A 850 6.26 -49.31 -21.61
N GLU A 851 5.17 -48.89 -22.25
CA GLU A 851 4.67 -47.52 -22.14
C GLU A 851 4.42 -47.16 -20.68
N THR A 852 4.98 -46.04 -20.22
CA THR A 852 4.89 -45.59 -18.83
C THR A 852 4.58 -44.10 -18.78
N GLU A 853 3.45 -43.73 -18.18
CA GLU A 853 3.10 -42.33 -17.97
C GLU A 853 3.67 -41.82 -16.65
N ILE A 854 4.28 -40.63 -16.69
CA ILE A 854 4.70 -39.86 -15.53
C ILE A 854 3.91 -38.54 -15.53
N THR A 855 2.99 -38.36 -14.58
CA THR A 855 2.14 -37.17 -14.48
C THR A 855 1.95 -36.74 -13.03
N GLY A 856 2.49 -35.58 -12.65
CA GLY A 856 2.39 -35.06 -11.29
C GLY A 856 3.62 -34.30 -10.85
N HIS A 857 3.75 -34.11 -9.54
CA HIS A 857 4.91 -33.53 -8.86
C HIS A 857 6.02 -34.57 -8.65
N ILE A 858 7.28 -34.14 -8.68
CA ILE A 858 8.47 -35.01 -8.56
C ILE A 858 9.34 -34.49 -7.40
N VAL A 859 9.95 -35.42 -6.65
CA VAL A 859 10.93 -35.08 -5.60
C VAL A 859 12.18 -35.94 -5.77
N ALA A 860 13.34 -35.32 -5.67
CA ALA A 860 14.63 -36.02 -5.59
C ALA A 860 15.19 -35.95 -4.17
N HIS A 861 15.38 -37.10 -3.54
CA HIS A 861 16.04 -37.23 -2.25
C HIS A 861 17.54 -37.50 -2.48
N LEU A 862 18.39 -36.59 -2.00
CA LEU A 862 19.84 -36.62 -2.22
C LEU A 862 20.60 -36.45 -0.90
N ASN A 863 21.69 -37.20 -0.74
CA ASN A 863 22.63 -37.09 0.38
C ASN A 863 23.87 -36.33 -0.12
N VAL A 864 23.94 -35.03 0.19
CA VAL A 864 24.89 -34.10 -0.43
C VAL A 864 25.88 -33.52 0.57
N SER A 865 27.09 -33.18 0.09
CA SER A 865 28.02 -32.32 0.84
C SER A 865 28.83 -31.47 -0.12
N CYS A 866 29.49 -30.44 0.40
CA CYS A 866 30.54 -29.71 -0.29
C CYS A 866 31.90 -29.94 0.37
N SER A 867 33.01 -29.72 -0.35
CA SER A 867 34.37 -29.73 0.18
C SER A 867 35.20 -28.61 -0.43
N ARG A 868 36.39 -28.41 0.13
CA ARG A 868 37.39 -27.51 -0.46
C ARG A 868 37.81 -27.99 -1.85
N ASP A 869 38.19 -27.05 -2.70
CA ASP A 869 38.92 -27.35 -3.94
C ASP A 869 40.43 -27.50 -3.69
N CYS A 870 41.18 -27.85 -4.73
CA CYS A 870 42.64 -28.01 -4.66
C CYS A 870 43.41 -26.68 -4.52
N TRP A 871 42.72 -25.53 -4.63
CA TRP A 871 43.28 -24.19 -4.43
C TRP A 871 43.01 -23.65 -3.02
N GLY A 872 42.25 -24.38 -2.20
CA GLY A 872 41.99 -24.06 -0.80
C GLY A 872 40.71 -23.24 -0.55
N ASN A 873 39.92 -22.95 -1.59
CA ASN A 873 38.61 -22.30 -1.41
C ASN A 873 37.70 -23.22 -0.60
N SER A 874 37.00 -22.67 0.39
CA SER A 874 36.21 -23.43 1.35
C SER A 874 34.75 -22.96 1.30
N PRO A 875 33.85 -23.72 0.66
CA PRO A 875 32.46 -23.31 0.56
C PRO A 875 31.78 -23.26 1.94
N SER A 876 30.69 -22.51 2.03
CA SER A 876 29.84 -22.36 3.22
C SER A 876 28.34 -22.57 2.93
N ASP A 877 28.00 -22.83 1.68
CA ASP A 877 26.70 -23.31 1.20
C ASP A 877 26.90 -24.13 -0.09
N LEU A 878 25.86 -24.80 -0.58
CA LEU A 878 25.85 -25.41 -1.90
C LEU A 878 24.48 -25.31 -2.56
N ASP A 879 24.46 -24.98 -3.85
CA ASP A 879 23.26 -24.93 -4.68
C ASP A 879 23.13 -26.21 -5.51
N LEU A 880 21.89 -26.73 -5.61
CA LEU A 880 21.53 -27.89 -6.43
C LEU A 880 20.62 -27.49 -7.58
N PHE A 881 20.98 -27.91 -8.78
CA PHE A 881 20.23 -27.73 -10.02
C PHE A 881 19.93 -29.11 -10.61
N LEU A 882 18.66 -29.45 -10.72
CA LEU A 882 18.20 -30.74 -11.25
C LEU A 882 17.48 -30.56 -12.57
N SER A 883 17.86 -31.32 -13.58
CA SER A 883 17.14 -31.44 -14.86
C SER A 883 16.70 -32.89 -15.04
N LEU A 884 15.41 -33.10 -15.31
CA LEU A 884 14.90 -34.39 -15.76
C LEU A 884 14.79 -34.36 -17.28
N ARG A 885 15.37 -35.35 -17.95
CA ARG A 885 15.46 -35.45 -19.41
C ARG A 885 14.90 -36.78 -19.89
N LEU A 886 14.44 -36.81 -21.14
CA LEU A 886 14.00 -38.03 -21.82
C LEU A 886 14.83 -38.23 -23.08
N LEU A 887 15.47 -39.38 -23.21
CA LEU A 887 16.18 -39.78 -24.42
C LEU A 887 15.34 -40.79 -25.21
N SER A 888 15.30 -40.63 -26.53
CA SER A 888 14.71 -41.57 -27.48
C SER A 888 15.50 -42.90 -27.53
N PRO A 889 14.98 -43.95 -28.21
CA PRO A 889 15.72 -45.20 -28.40
C PRO A 889 17.01 -45.05 -29.22
N SER A 890 17.14 -43.99 -30.04
CA SER A 890 18.38 -43.64 -30.76
C SER A 890 19.41 -42.91 -29.89
N GLY A 891 19.02 -42.44 -28.71
CA GLY A 891 19.86 -41.65 -27.79
C GLY A 891 19.70 -40.13 -27.92
N ASP A 892 18.89 -39.65 -28.86
CA ASP A 892 18.59 -38.23 -29.03
C ASP A 892 17.67 -37.71 -27.90
N GLU A 893 17.88 -36.49 -27.43
CA GLU A 893 17.01 -35.90 -26.41
C GLU A 893 15.65 -35.46 -26.98
N ILE A 894 14.57 -35.86 -26.31
CA ILE A 894 13.22 -35.41 -26.60
C ILE A 894 13.00 -34.09 -25.86
N LEU A 895 13.05 -33.00 -26.62
CA LEU A 895 12.92 -31.62 -26.15
C LEU A 895 11.51 -31.10 -26.43
N TYR A 896 11.02 -30.20 -25.58
CA TYR A 896 9.71 -29.57 -25.69
C TYR A 896 9.83 -28.06 -25.92
N THR A 897 8.75 -27.42 -26.32
CA THR A 897 8.68 -25.96 -26.48
C THR A 897 8.65 -25.28 -25.11
N GLY A 898 9.66 -24.44 -24.83
CA GLY A 898 9.68 -23.52 -23.70
C GLY A 898 8.91 -22.23 -23.97
N SER A 899 8.85 -21.34 -22.97
CA SER A 899 7.99 -20.15 -23.00
C SER A 899 8.25 -19.20 -24.19
N LEU A 900 9.48 -19.11 -24.71
CA LEU A 900 9.85 -18.26 -25.85
C LEU A 900 9.99 -19.05 -27.17
N GLY A 901 9.69 -20.35 -27.17
CA GLY A 901 9.92 -21.26 -28.30
C GLY A 901 11.31 -21.88 -28.35
N GLU A 902 12.11 -21.73 -27.29
CA GLU A 902 13.36 -22.43 -27.08
C GLU A 902 13.13 -23.91 -26.74
N PRO A 903 14.08 -24.82 -27.02
CA PRO A 903 13.99 -26.20 -26.56
C PRO A 903 14.26 -26.31 -25.06
N VAL A 904 13.36 -26.97 -24.33
CA VAL A 904 13.51 -27.26 -22.89
C VAL A 904 13.47 -28.77 -22.60
N PRO A 905 14.16 -29.25 -21.55
CA PRO A 905 14.04 -30.63 -21.07
C PRO A 905 12.66 -30.87 -20.42
N LEU A 906 12.42 -32.10 -19.96
CA LEU A 906 11.10 -32.54 -19.48
C LEU A 906 10.55 -31.71 -18.30
N THR A 907 11.42 -31.40 -17.32
CA THR A 907 11.16 -30.49 -16.18
C THR A 907 12.48 -30.22 -15.41
N LYS A 908 12.47 -29.26 -14.48
CA LYS A 908 13.62 -28.80 -13.69
C LYS A 908 13.26 -28.65 -12.21
N GLY A 909 14.27 -28.59 -11.35
CA GLY A 909 14.14 -28.38 -9.90
C GLY A 909 15.39 -27.75 -9.30
N TRP A 910 15.23 -27.05 -8.18
CA TRP A 910 16.29 -26.23 -7.57
C TRP A 910 16.22 -26.28 -6.05
N LEU A 911 17.39 -26.21 -5.38
CA LEU A 911 17.47 -26.02 -3.93
C LEU A 911 18.81 -25.41 -3.52
N ARG A 912 18.76 -24.30 -2.77
CA ARG A 912 19.88 -23.84 -1.93
C ARG A 912 19.89 -24.64 -0.63
N VAL A 913 20.98 -25.34 -0.33
CA VAL A 913 21.01 -26.32 0.77
C VAL A 913 20.96 -25.67 2.15
N SER A 914 21.42 -24.43 2.33
CA SER A 914 21.17 -23.70 3.58
C SER A 914 19.68 -23.47 3.87
N LEU A 915 18.82 -23.49 2.84
CA LEU A 915 17.36 -23.36 2.94
C LEU A 915 16.64 -24.73 2.86
N ARG A 916 17.34 -25.84 3.13
CA ARG A 916 16.79 -27.21 3.07
C ARG A 916 15.62 -27.51 4.00
N LYS A 917 15.46 -26.76 5.11
CA LYS A 917 14.50 -26.99 6.21
C LYS A 917 13.07 -27.13 5.68
N VAL A 918 12.48 -28.31 5.87
CA VAL A 918 11.08 -28.61 5.51
C VAL A 918 10.18 -28.39 6.72
N ASN A 919 9.11 -27.62 6.57
CA ASN A 919 8.07 -27.50 7.58
C ASN A 919 7.09 -28.68 7.44
N THR A 920 7.36 -29.77 8.14
CA THR A 920 6.53 -30.98 8.08
C THR A 920 5.15 -30.82 8.72
N GLN A 921 4.91 -29.75 9.47
CA GLN A 921 3.63 -29.42 10.09
C GLN A 921 2.76 -28.48 9.22
N HIS A 922 3.28 -27.98 8.11
CA HIS A 922 2.51 -27.09 7.23
C HIS A 922 1.35 -27.86 6.55
N PRO A 923 0.11 -27.34 6.52
CA PRO A 923 -1.05 -28.06 5.96
C PRO A 923 -0.89 -28.45 4.48
N HIS A 924 -0.05 -27.73 3.72
CA HIS A 924 0.25 -28.03 2.32
C HIS A 924 1.44 -28.97 2.11
N HIS A 925 2.19 -29.36 3.14
CA HIS A 925 3.32 -30.28 3.01
C HIS A 925 2.86 -31.68 2.59
N ARG A 926 3.53 -32.26 1.59
CA ARG A 926 3.38 -33.66 1.17
C ARG A 926 4.77 -34.26 0.93
N SER A 927 4.90 -35.59 0.94
CA SER A 927 6.19 -36.25 0.60
C SER A 927 6.67 -35.88 -0.81
N TRP A 928 5.72 -35.73 -1.75
CA TRP A 928 5.93 -35.30 -3.13
C TRP A 928 5.90 -33.77 -3.34
N LEU A 929 5.75 -32.99 -2.26
CA LEU A 929 5.80 -31.52 -2.28
C LEU A 929 6.35 -31.00 -0.93
N PRO A 930 7.68 -31.02 -0.72
CA PRO A 930 8.31 -30.56 0.52
C PRO A 930 8.07 -29.05 0.69
N TYR A 931 7.34 -28.68 1.75
CA TYR A 931 6.99 -27.28 2.00
C TYR A 931 8.07 -26.59 2.83
N ARG A 932 8.48 -25.39 2.43
CA ARG A 932 9.55 -24.59 3.04
C ARG A 932 9.06 -23.16 3.16
N GLU A 933 9.23 -22.49 4.31
CA GLU A 933 8.78 -21.10 4.48
C GLU A 933 9.69 -20.12 3.72
N PHE A 934 10.98 -20.46 3.61
CA PHE A 934 12.05 -19.60 3.08
C PHE A 934 12.20 -18.29 3.85
N CYS A 935 11.95 -18.35 5.16
CA CYS A 935 12.17 -17.22 6.05
C CYS A 935 13.64 -17.11 6.47
N SER A 936 14.07 -15.93 6.89
CA SER A 936 15.40 -15.66 7.46
C SER A 936 15.78 -16.62 8.61
N THR A 937 14.77 -17.08 9.37
CA THR A 937 14.89 -18.02 10.50
C THR A 937 14.92 -19.51 10.08
N ASP A 938 14.83 -19.82 8.79
CA ASP A 938 14.95 -21.20 8.27
C ASP A 938 16.38 -21.61 7.93
N VAL A 939 17.32 -20.66 7.85
CA VAL A 939 18.70 -20.89 7.41
C VAL A 939 19.40 -21.89 8.34
N GLN A 940 19.80 -23.02 7.77
CA GLN A 940 20.60 -24.05 8.43
C GLN A 940 22.02 -24.05 7.84
N PRO A 941 23.09 -23.90 8.65
CA PRO A 941 24.45 -23.81 8.15
C PRO A 941 24.85 -25.07 7.36
N VAL A 942 25.78 -24.90 6.40
CA VAL A 942 26.38 -25.98 5.62
C VAL A 942 27.88 -26.02 5.94
N ILE A 943 28.27 -27.04 6.69
CA ILE A 943 29.65 -27.30 7.10
C ILE A 943 30.32 -28.20 6.04
N PRO A 944 31.51 -27.85 5.52
CA PRO A 944 32.23 -28.70 4.57
C PRO A 944 32.51 -30.12 5.09
N ASN A 945 32.28 -31.09 4.21
CA ASN A 945 32.36 -32.54 4.41
C ASN A 945 31.25 -33.20 5.23
N ASP A 946 30.41 -32.44 5.94
CA ASP A 946 29.20 -32.98 6.58
C ASP A 946 28.15 -33.33 5.51
N VAL A 947 27.44 -34.45 5.70
CA VAL A 947 26.46 -34.96 4.72
C VAL A 947 25.05 -34.56 5.12
N TYR A 948 24.34 -33.91 4.20
CA TYR A 948 22.98 -33.41 4.38
C TYR A 948 21.99 -34.20 3.51
N PRO A 949 21.01 -34.90 4.10
CA PRO A 949 19.87 -35.41 3.35
C PRO A 949 18.94 -34.24 2.98
N VAL A 950 18.58 -34.12 1.70
CA VAL A 950 17.73 -33.04 1.19
C VAL A 950 16.70 -33.56 0.17
N ASP A 951 15.48 -33.04 0.27
CA ASP A 951 14.39 -33.29 -0.67
C ASP A 951 14.24 -32.10 -1.63
N VAL A 952 14.72 -32.24 -2.86
CA VAL A 952 14.63 -31.20 -3.91
C VAL A 952 13.30 -31.36 -4.65
N GLU A 953 12.51 -30.28 -4.71
CA GLU A 953 11.30 -30.23 -5.54
C GLU A 953 11.71 -30.11 -7.02
N ILE A 954 11.20 -31.03 -7.86
CA ILE A 954 11.25 -30.93 -9.32
C ILE A 954 9.83 -30.63 -9.80
N TRP A 955 9.70 -29.58 -10.60
CA TRP A 955 8.41 -28.99 -10.93
C TRP A 955 7.47 -29.96 -11.65
N PRO A 956 6.14 -29.82 -11.47
CA PRO A 956 5.16 -30.78 -11.98
C PRO A 956 5.24 -30.94 -13.49
N THR A 957 5.05 -32.17 -13.96
CA THR A 957 5.21 -32.52 -15.37
C THR A 957 4.16 -33.53 -15.84
N ASN A 958 4.07 -33.70 -17.16
CA ASN A 958 3.42 -34.82 -17.82
C ASN A 958 4.33 -35.33 -18.95
N VAL A 959 4.45 -36.66 -19.08
CA VAL A 959 4.99 -37.34 -20.26
C VAL A 959 4.50 -38.78 -20.33
N VAL A 960 4.32 -39.29 -21.54
CA VAL A 960 4.12 -40.72 -21.81
C VAL A 960 5.41 -41.26 -22.44
N ILE A 961 6.18 -42.00 -21.66
CA ILE A 961 7.45 -42.60 -22.07
C ILE A 961 7.15 -43.84 -22.91
N GLU A 962 7.67 -43.86 -24.14
CA GLU A 962 7.52 -44.98 -25.07
C GLU A 962 8.59 -46.07 -24.82
N PRO A 963 8.32 -47.33 -25.18
CA PRO A 963 9.30 -48.41 -25.06
C PRO A 963 10.63 -48.10 -25.76
N GLY A 964 11.74 -48.43 -25.11
CA GLY A 964 13.10 -48.15 -25.58
C GLY A 964 13.64 -46.76 -25.20
N CYS A 965 12.79 -45.81 -24.83
CA CYS A 965 13.24 -44.51 -24.30
C CYS A 965 13.92 -44.68 -22.92
N ARG A 966 14.76 -43.71 -22.55
CA ARG A 966 15.48 -43.68 -21.26
C ARG A 966 15.22 -42.38 -20.53
N LEU A 967 14.99 -42.47 -19.23
CA LEU A 967 14.92 -41.31 -18.35
C LEU A 967 16.32 -40.98 -17.83
N VAL A 968 16.65 -39.70 -17.77
CA VAL A 968 17.94 -39.21 -17.26
C VAL A 968 17.69 -38.13 -16.22
N LEU A 969 18.28 -38.30 -15.04
CA LEU A 969 18.38 -37.26 -14.02
C LEU A 969 19.79 -36.66 -14.05
N GLU A 970 19.86 -35.34 -14.13
CA GLU A 970 21.09 -34.58 -13.96
C GLU A 970 21.11 -33.89 -12.59
N VAL A 971 22.27 -33.90 -11.95
CA VAL A 971 22.57 -33.12 -10.74
C VAL A 971 23.73 -32.19 -11.08
N SER A 972 23.50 -30.88 -11.02
CA SER A 972 24.46 -29.83 -11.37
C SER A 972 24.57 -28.79 -10.25
N SER A 973 25.62 -27.97 -10.30
CA SER A 973 25.83 -26.80 -9.43
C SER A 973 25.52 -25.46 -10.14
N GLY A 974 24.96 -25.52 -11.34
CA GLY A 974 24.50 -24.37 -12.13
C GLY A 974 23.50 -24.80 -13.20
N ASP A 975 22.90 -23.84 -13.89
CA ASP A 975 21.89 -24.12 -14.91
C ASP A 975 22.43 -24.97 -16.07
N THR A 976 21.68 -26.02 -16.43
CA THR A 976 21.92 -26.82 -17.64
C THR A 976 20.95 -26.42 -18.76
N GLN A 977 20.96 -27.13 -19.89
CA GLN A 977 20.19 -26.82 -21.11
C GLN A 977 18.71 -26.51 -20.85
N GLY A 978 18.16 -25.59 -21.66
CA GLY A 978 16.77 -25.14 -21.53
C GLY A 978 16.51 -24.20 -20.35
N ALA A 979 17.51 -23.51 -19.81
CA ALA A 979 17.31 -22.43 -18.83
C ALA A 979 16.89 -21.10 -19.47
N GLY A 980 17.21 -20.86 -20.76
CA GLY A 980 16.74 -19.70 -21.51
C GLY A 980 17.12 -18.35 -20.88
N LEU A 981 16.11 -17.57 -20.48
CA LEU A 981 16.30 -16.33 -19.71
C LEU A 981 16.22 -16.53 -18.19
N TRP A 982 15.93 -17.74 -17.69
CA TRP A 982 15.70 -18.03 -16.27
C TRP A 982 16.96 -18.54 -15.56
N CYS A 983 18.13 -18.01 -15.94
CA CYS A 983 19.39 -18.37 -15.31
C CYS A 983 19.57 -17.76 -13.92
N HIS A 984 20.40 -18.43 -13.14
CA HIS A 984 20.76 -18.16 -11.76
C HIS A 984 22.27 -17.93 -11.69
N ASP A 985 22.74 -16.77 -12.18
CA ASP A 985 24.17 -16.45 -12.33
C ASP A 985 24.55 -15.10 -11.66
N ASP A 986 23.70 -14.57 -10.78
CA ASP A 986 23.98 -13.34 -10.04
C ASP A 986 25.24 -13.49 -9.16
N PRO A 987 26.27 -12.65 -9.35
CA PRO A 987 27.56 -12.81 -8.67
C PRO A 987 27.55 -12.44 -7.19
N ILE A 988 26.48 -11.80 -6.69
CA ILE A 988 26.32 -11.42 -5.28
C ILE A 988 25.53 -12.51 -4.55
N ASP A 989 24.44 -13.00 -5.15
CA ASP A 989 23.68 -14.14 -4.62
C ASP A 989 24.48 -15.46 -4.67
N ARG A 990 25.30 -15.63 -5.71
CA ARG A 990 26.09 -16.85 -5.98
C ARG A 990 27.59 -16.59 -6.03
N SER A 991 28.09 -15.79 -5.07
CA SER A 991 29.50 -15.40 -5.02
C SER A 991 30.48 -16.57 -4.90
N GLU A 992 31.65 -16.45 -5.52
CA GLU A 992 32.74 -17.43 -5.39
C GLU A 992 33.13 -17.69 -3.94
N TYR A 993 33.08 -16.65 -3.09
CA TYR A 993 33.42 -16.77 -1.66
C TYR A 993 32.53 -17.78 -0.90
N VAL A 994 31.25 -17.89 -1.26
CA VAL A 994 30.29 -18.77 -0.59
C VAL A 994 30.30 -20.18 -1.18
N PHE A 995 30.38 -20.30 -2.51
CA PHE A 995 30.08 -21.56 -3.21
C PHE A 995 31.30 -22.26 -3.83
N LYS A 996 32.43 -21.60 -4.03
CA LYS A 996 33.56 -22.18 -4.77
C LYS A 996 34.20 -23.34 -4.00
N GLY A 997 34.28 -24.49 -4.66
CA GLY A 997 34.70 -25.75 -4.07
C GLY A 997 34.27 -26.93 -4.94
N GLN A 998 34.12 -28.09 -4.31
CA GLN A 998 33.55 -29.28 -4.95
C GLN A 998 32.27 -29.71 -4.24
N ASN A 999 31.29 -30.16 -5.00
CA ASN A 999 30.05 -30.75 -4.50
C ASN A 999 30.08 -32.27 -4.66
N HIS A 1000 29.32 -32.96 -3.80
CA HIS A 1000 29.28 -34.42 -3.76
C HIS A 1000 27.86 -34.96 -3.60
N VAL A 1001 27.62 -36.14 -4.18
CA VAL A 1001 26.50 -37.03 -3.85
C VAL A 1001 27.08 -38.31 -3.25
N HIS A 1002 26.65 -38.67 -2.04
CA HIS A 1002 27.17 -39.80 -1.27
C HIS A 1002 26.29 -41.04 -1.42
N PHE A 1003 26.90 -42.23 -1.43
CA PHE A 1003 26.24 -43.51 -1.60
C PHE A 1003 26.73 -44.50 -0.53
N GLY A 1004 25.85 -45.39 -0.08
CA GLY A 1004 26.15 -46.46 0.86
C GLY A 1004 24.93 -46.85 1.70
N ASN A 1005 25.11 -47.74 2.67
CA ASN A 1005 24.01 -48.27 3.51
C ASN A 1005 23.13 -47.21 4.20
N HIS A 1006 23.68 -46.02 4.47
CA HIS A 1006 22.97 -44.91 5.11
C HIS A 1006 22.72 -43.72 4.17
N TYR A 1007 23.21 -43.78 2.93
CA TYR A 1007 23.09 -42.71 1.93
C TYR A 1007 22.35 -43.25 0.71
N VAL A 1008 21.03 -43.34 0.85
CA VAL A 1008 20.13 -43.84 -0.20
C VAL A 1008 19.61 -42.64 -0.97
N ASN A 1009 19.94 -42.55 -2.26
CA ASN A 1009 19.46 -41.47 -3.13
C ASN A 1009 18.41 -42.01 -4.09
N TYR A 1010 17.38 -41.21 -4.39
CA TYR A 1010 16.35 -41.56 -5.37
C TYR A 1010 15.65 -40.33 -5.94
N VAL A 1011 15.07 -40.49 -7.13
CA VAL A 1011 14.00 -39.62 -7.63
C VAL A 1011 12.67 -40.38 -7.53
N GLU A 1012 11.68 -39.78 -6.88
CA GLU A 1012 10.34 -40.34 -6.72
C GLU A 1012 9.43 -39.75 -7.80
N LEU A 1013 8.98 -40.61 -8.72
CA LEU A 1013 8.26 -40.23 -9.93
C LEU A 1013 6.77 -40.59 -9.81
N PRO A 1014 5.85 -39.69 -10.22
CA PRO A 1014 4.41 -39.91 -10.17
C PRO A 1014 3.97 -40.77 -11.36
N VAL A 1015 4.15 -42.09 -11.26
CA VAL A 1015 3.75 -43.04 -12.31
C VAL A 1015 2.23 -43.18 -12.31
N ILE A 1016 1.60 -43.08 -13.49
CA ILE A 1016 0.16 -43.30 -13.65
C ILE A 1016 -0.07 -44.70 -14.22
N PRO A 1017 -0.72 -45.62 -13.48
CA PRO A 1017 -1.14 -46.91 -14.01
C PRO A 1017 -2.11 -46.74 -15.18
N ALA A 1018 -2.06 -47.67 -16.12
CA ALA A 1018 -3.10 -47.84 -17.12
C ALA A 1018 -4.47 -48.10 -16.44
N ASN A 1019 -5.53 -47.56 -17.03
CA ASN A 1019 -6.93 -47.76 -16.59
C ASN A 1019 -7.45 -49.15 -16.99
#